data_AF-A0A8S3UXZ5-F1
#
_entry.id   AF-A0A8S3UXZ5-F1
#
_cell.length_a   1.000
_cell.length_b   1.000
_cell.length_c   1.000
_cell.angle_alpha   90.00
_cell.angle_beta   90.00
_cell.angle_gamma   90.00
#
_symmetry.space_group_name_H-M   'P 1'
#
loop_
_entity.id
_entity.type
_entity.pdbx_description
1 polymer ?
#
loop_
_entity_poly.entity_id
_entity_poly.type
_entity_poly.pdbx_seq_one_letter_code
_entity_poly.pdbx_strand_id
1 'polypeptide(L)'
;MERIITTRVECYVESENILDIEQEGFRHFRSTTNALLNLTQSILDGFNLDNFTLAVLIDFEKAYDSVWREGLLVKLHQYGIKGKIWKWIQAFLNERYSRCIVNKHEGQWCRTETGLPQGNKKHPGTVHLVLGNQPIKYNPNPKLLGVTLDEKLTFSEHINIIEKKAGKSLGILREIKGIGNIKTKFLIQVYNSIIGSIFLYASCIWQTGKEEHLKKLNAIQRKGLSICLGVSATASLEVLQVMAGVLPLDLRREEMAIRDIARLNSYSTKIPIRNKIDEWKNKETVDKFISPLGLMLQQAKNMKEETDISIDDIEPEYQFQGLQASKSPPEYWRTLGSSKNRTKEQEITGKNLILNKLNTVSPSTVVAFTDGSCQSNPGPCGAGAIVIFNNKEIELKQPVSKRGSILLAELVAIKLVLDYVSRIENKTLIEEVKIFSDSQTAIGILTLNWKIENNRSTSHEIISLIKCIQKHHGIRINFDWTPGHADVRGNEIADKLAKEAAKEANQIQKEAHITVTKQDIKTAARILVNKKWQHRWDNSDTGRFYYNFHQTVSNKSTFNYPDHKTAKIIRNLRSGYYLKNYQNKINQNIDPKCECGQLETVEHYLLFCENYEEARQKLIHEIYFNTGSLHIDLELLLSIEKNDNVSVSNETLMRLLGDFICVFKQADGSAYIEQGNTKVLATVYGPHEIRGSRAKLLLDRVLVNCQYSMATFSTGERKRRPRGDRKSQEMTMHLKQTFDAAIMTNLYPRSQIDIFVEVLQSDGGNYCASVNGATLALIDAGIPMKDFVCACSASFVNDNPIADINYLEESSGGPELIVATLPKSDQIVFLEQNSRLHEDNLSKVIDLAVKSCKDVYTVLDQTVRDHVSELSNSHGWDH
;
A
#
# COMPACT_ATOMS: atom_id res chain seq x y z
N MET A 1 14.05 -29.65 -4.56
CA MET A 1 15.50 -29.82 -4.80
C MET A 1 15.89 -29.09 -6.09
N GLU A 2 15.27 -29.44 -7.22
CA GLU A 2 15.25 -28.74 -8.52
C GLU A 2 15.83 -27.32 -8.55
N ARG A 3 15.17 -26.31 -7.95
CA ARG A 3 15.62 -24.91 -7.98
C ARG A 3 17.11 -24.69 -7.68
N ILE A 4 17.70 -25.45 -6.74
CA ILE A 4 19.13 -25.33 -6.39
C ILE A 4 20.03 -25.85 -7.53
N ILE A 5 19.56 -26.86 -8.26
CA ILE A 5 20.26 -27.46 -9.40
C ILE A 5 20.04 -26.59 -10.65
N THR A 6 18.82 -26.09 -10.87
CA THR A 6 18.51 -25.10 -11.90
C THR A 6 19.47 -23.91 -11.82
N THR A 7 19.53 -23.21 -10.68
CA THR A 7 20.42 -22.05 -10.52
C THR A 7 21.90 -22.38 -10.69
N ARG A 8 22.35 -23.59 -10.31
CA ARG A 8 23.74 -24.02 -10.54
C ARG A 8 24.04 -24.31 -12.01
N VAL A 9 23.10 -24.92 -12.72
CA VAL A 9 23.21 -25.18 -14.17
C VAL A 9 23.14 -23.87 -14.94
N GLU A 10 22.19 -22.98 -14.62
CA GLU A 10 22.07 -21.64 -15.21
C GLU A 10 23.38 -20.85 -15.08
N CYS A 11 23.98 -20.77 -13.88
CA CYS A 11 25.23 -20.03 -13.67
C CYS A 11 26.40 -20.60 -14.49
N TYR A 12 26.50 -21.92 -14.65
CA TYR A 12 27.55 -22.56 -15.44
C TYR A 12 27.33 -22.41 -16.95
N VAL A 13 26.09 -22.58 -17.40
CA VAL A 13 25.70 -22.47 -18.81
C VAL A 13 25.89 -21.04 -19.34
N GLU A 14 25.66 -20.02 -18.49
CA GLU A 14 25.96 -18.63 -18.81
C GLU A 14 27.47 -18.28 -18.66
N SER A 15 28.22 -18.89 -17.72
CA SER A 15 29.67 -18.62 -17.58
C SER A 15 30.48 -19.12 -18.77
N GLU A 16 30.17 -20.32 -19.26
CA GLU A 16 30.85 -20.93 -20.40
C GLU A 16 30.27 -20.47 -21.76
N ASN A 17 29.25 -19.61 -21.76
CA ASN A 17 28.53 -19.12 -22.95
C ASN A 17 27.97 -20.26 -23.84
N ILE A 18 27.42 -21.31 -23.22
CA ILE A 18 26.91 -22.52 -23.91
C ILE A 18 25.62 -22.26 -24.70
N LEU A 19 24.85 -21.21 -24.37
CA LEU A 19 23.62 -20.83 -25.07
C LEU A 19 23.87 -19.69 -26.06
N ASP A 20 23.23 -19.81 -27.22
CA ASP A 20 23.23 -18.82 -28.30
C ASP A 20 22.87 -17.40 -27.79
N ILE A 21 23.56 -16.37 -28.31
CA ILE A 21 23.43 -15.00 -27.83
C ILE A 21 22.05 -14.37 -28.14
N GLU A 22 21.33 -14.86 -29.15
CA GLU A 22 19.97 -14.44 -29.52
C GLU A 22 18.87 -15.23 -28.76
N GLN A 23 19.23 -16.25 -27.97
CA GLN A 23 18.23 -16.98 -27.19
C GLN A 23 17.65 -16.07 -26.08
N GLU A 24 16.42 -15.61 -26.27
CA GLU A 24 15.65 -14.83 -25.29
C GLU A 24 14.82 -15.68 -24.30
N GLY A 25 14.67 -16.98 -24.57
CA GLY A 25 13.90 -17.91 -23.74
C GLY A 25 14.71 -18.48 -22.56
N PHE A 26 14.08 -18.54 -21.37
CA PHE A 26 14.59 -19.25 -20.18
C PHE A 26 15.97 -18.79 -19.66
N ARG A 27 16.33 -17.52 -19.86
CA ARG A 27 17.60 -16.93 -19.39
C ARG A 27 17.38 -15.71 -18.53
N HIS A 28 18.37 -15.38 -17.70
CA HIS A 28 18.34 -14.16 -16.89
C HIS A 28 18.45 -12.91 -17.79
N PHE A 29 17.75 -11.83 -17.41
CA PHE A 29 17.71 -10.56 -18.15
C PHE A 29 17.18 -10.65 -19.60
N ARG A 30 16.60 -11.79 -20.00
CA ARG A 30 15.99 -12.04 -21.31
C ARG A 30 14.46 -12.16 -21.21
N SER A 31 13.72 -11.89 -22.30
CA SER A 31 12.27 -12.04 -22.29
C SER A 31 11.64 -12.20 -23.68
N THR A 32 10.44 -12.80 -23.73
CA THR A 32 9.62 -12.88 -24.95
C THR A 32 9.24 -11.50 -25.51
N THR A 33 9.17 -10.48 -24.66
CA THR A 33 8.94 -9.08 -25.07
C THR A 33 10.18 -8.51 -25.75
N ASN A 34 11.39 -8.86 -25.32
CA ASN A 34 12.64 -8.47 -25.98
C ASN A 34 12.69 -9.08 -27.38
N ALA A 35 12.36 -10.37 -27.52
CA ALA A 35 12.33 -11.08 -28.81
C ALA A 35 11.36 -10.42 -29.81
N LEU A 36 10.14 -10.09 -29.34
CA LEU A 36 9.17 -9.35 -30.14
C LEU A 36 9.67 -7.96 -30.53
N LEU A 37 10.27 -7.21 -29.60
CA LEU A 37 10.81 -5.88 -29.87
C LEU A 37 11.96 -5.94 -30.90
N ASN A 38 12.89 -6.90 -30.75
CA ASN A 38 13.99 -7.15 -31.69
C ASN A 38 13.48 -7.43 -33.10
N LEU A 39 12.44 -8.26 -33.23
CA LEU A 39 11.82 -8.60 -34.51
C LEU A 39 11.08 -7.41 -35.12
N THR A 40 10.21 -6.71 -34.37
CA THR A 40 9.47 -5.56 -34.91
C THR A 40 10.41 -4.41 -35.28
N GLN A 41 11.51 -4.24 -34.55
CA GLN A 41 12.56 -3.30 -34.94
C GLN A 41 13.16 -3.69 -36.30
N SER A 42 13.62 -4.93 -36.49
CA SER A 42 14.19 -5.38 -37.78
C SER A 42 13.19 -5.41 -38.95
N ILE A 43 11.88 -5.50 -38.70
CA ILE A 43 10.86 -5.30 -39.75
C ILE A 43 10.80 -3.81 -40.13
N LEU A 44 10.81 -2.91 -39.15
CA LEU A 44 10.71 -1.46 -39.38
C LEU A 44 12.00 -0.83 -39.90
N ASP A 45 13.17 -1.35 -39.52
CA ASP A 45 14.46 -1.01 -40.15
C ASP A 45 14.42 -1.35 -41.64
N GLY A 46 13.84 -2.51 -42.00
CA GLY A 46 13.57 -2.89 -43.39
C GLY A 46 12.67 -1.86 -44.09
N PHE A 47 11.50 -1.54 -43.52
CA PHE A 47 10.56 -0.57 -44.09
C PHE A 47 11.13 0.85 -44.21
N ASN A 48 11.98 1.28 -43.28
CA ASN A 48 12.65 2.59 -43.31
C ASN A 48 13.76 2.65 -44.37
N LEU A 49 14.30 1.49 -44.77
CA LEU A 49 15.24 1.34 -45.89
C LEU A 49 14.53 0.92 -47.20
N ASP A 50 13.19 0.98 -47.26
CA ASP A 50 12.33 0.51 -48.37
C ASP A 50 12.62 -0.94 -48.83
N ASN A 51 13.08 -1.78 -47.90
CA ASN A 51 13.42 -3.20 -48.08
C ASN A 51 12.32 -4.15 -47.55
N PHE A 52 12.30 -5.39 -48.06
CA PHE A 52 11.41 -6.45 -47.60
C PHE A 52 12.07 -7.34 -46.54
N THR A 53 11.52 -7.38 -45.32
CA THR A 53 11.99 -8.28 -44.24
C THR A 53 11.26 -9.62 -44.27
N LEU A 54 11.96 -10.71 -44.60
CA LEU A 54 11.44 -12.08 -44.53
C LEU A 54 11.75 -12.70 -43.15
N ALA A 55 10.72 -13.15 -42.43
CA ALA A 55 10.87 -13.84 -41.15
C ALA A 55 10.45 -15.32 -41.27
N VAL A 56 11.37 -16.24 -40.98
CA VAL A 56 11.09 -17.68 -40.89
C VAL A 56 10.88 -18.04 -39.42
N LEU A 57 9.68 -18.52 -39.08
CA LEU A 57 9.31 -18.89 -37.71
C LEU A 57 9.10 -20.41 -37.65
N ILE A 58 9.88 -21.09 -36.81
CA ILE A 58 9.81 -22.54 -36.59
C ILE A 58 9.25 -22.78 -35.19
N ASP A 59 8.09 -23.45 -35.12
CA ASP A 59 7.51 -23.93 -33.86
C ASP A 59 7.64 -25.46 -33.79
N PHE A 60 8.01 -25.97 -32.62
CA PHE A 60 8.28 -27.40 -32.40
C PHE A 60 7.13 -28.01 -31.60
N GLU A 61 6.20 -28.66 -32.29
CA GLU A 61 5.07 -29.34 -31.63
C GLU A 61 5.60 -30.36 -30.60
N LYS A 62 5.05 -30.32 -29.38
CA LYS A 62 5.45 -31.21 -28.28
C LYS A 62 6.96 -31.22 -28.00
N ALA A 63 7.66 -30.09 -28.18
CA ALA A 63 9.11 -29.98 -27.96
C ALA A 63 9.59 -30.59 -26.63
N TYR A 64 8.80 -30.42 -25.56
CA TYR A 64 9.11 -30.96 -24.23
C TYR A 64 8.74 -32.44 -24.05
N ASP A 65 7.70 -32.95 -24.71
CA ASP A 65 7.26 -34.36 -24.59
C ASP A 65 8.09 -35.29 -25.52
N SER A 66 8.71 -34.70 -26.55
CA SER A 66 9.50 -35.36 -27.58
C SER A 66 11.01 -35.40 -27.27
N VAL A 67 11.44 -34.89 -26.11
CA VAL A 67 12.86 -34.86 -25.72
C VAL A 67 13.41 -36.29 -25.58
N TRP A 68 14.41 -36.63 -26.40
CA TRP A 68 15.20 -37.84 -26.24
C TRP A 68 16.08 -37.73 -24.98
N ARG A 69 15.77 -38.49 -23.94
CA ARG A 69 16.37 -38.34 -22.60
C ARG A 69 17.85 -38.72 -22.57
N GLU A 70 18.22 -39.81 -23.23
CA GLU A 70 19.60 -40.29 -23.30
C GLU A 70 20.47 -39.31 -24.11
N GLY A 71 19.95 -38.82 -25.24
CA GLY A 71 20.59 -37.79 -26.05
C GLY A 71 20.78 -36.47 -25.29
N LEU A 72 19.81 -36.06 -24.47
CA LEU A 72 19.95 -34.92 -23.57
C LEU A 72 21.05 -35.17 -22.52
N LEU A 73 21.08 -36.34 -21.88
CA LEU A 73 22.11 -36.68 -20.89
C LEU A 73 23.52 -36.73 -21.49
N VAL A 74 23.67 -37.20 -22.73
CA VAL A 74 24.93 -37.16 -23.48
C VAL A 74 25.33 -35.72 -23.79
N LYS A 75 24.43 -34.89 -24.32
CA LYS A 75 24.70 -33.47 -24.60
C LYS A 75 25.10 -32.69 -23.35
N LEU A 76 24.39 -32.87 -22.23
CA LEU A 76 24.74 -32.26 -20.95
C LEU A 76 26.16 -32.66 -20.49
N HIS A 77 26.55 -33.92 -20.70
CA HIS A 77 27.90 -34.39 -20.37
C HIS A 77 28.98 -33.80 -21.30
N GLN A 78 28.67 -33.66 -22.59
CA GLN A 78 29.54 -33.01 -23.58
C GLN A 78 29.75 -31.52 -23.27
N TYR A 79 28.67 -30.81 -22.91
CA TYR A 79 28.69 -29.44 -22.39
C TYR A 79 29.26 -29.32 -20.96
N GLY A 80 30.02 -30.30 -20.46
CA GLY A 80 30.75 -30.20 -19.19
C GLY A 80 29.95 -30.44 -17.90
N ILE A 81 28.62 -30.60 -17.95
CA ILE A 81 27.79 -30.88 -16.76
C ILE A 81 28.00 -32.34 -16.35
N LYS A 82 28.82 -32.54 -15.30
CA LYS A 82 29.30 -33.86 -14.85
C LYS A 82 29.05 -34.10 -13.35
N GLY A 83 29.54 -35.23 -12.83
CA GLY A 83 29.55 -35.54 -11.40
C GLY A 83 28.16 -35.64 -10.75
N LYS A 84 28.02 -35.11 -9.53
CA LYS A 84 26.79 -35.24 -8.72
C LYS A 84 25.56 -34.56 -9.35
N ILE A 85 25.75 -33.47 -10.11
CA ILE A 85 24.65 -32.78 -10.81
C ILE A 85 24.12 -33.65 -11.94
N TRP A 86 25.01 -34.16 -12.81
CA TRP A 86 24.63 -35.05 -13.90
C TRP A 86 23.92 -36.32 -13.41
N LYS A 87 24.46 -36.98 -12.37
CA LYS A 87 23.82 -38.16 -11.75
C LYS A 87 22.43 -37.86 -11.18
N TRP A 88 22.22 -36.66 -10.62
CA TRP A 88 20.89 -36.26 -10.16
C TRP A 88 19.92 -36.03 -11.32
N ILE A 89 20.36 -35.38 -12.41
CA ILE A 89 19.51 -35.16 -13.60
C ILE A 89 19.14 -36.51 -14.23
N GLN A 90 20.08 -37.45 -14.33
CA GLN A 90 19.80 -38.83 -14.76
C GLN A 90 18.74 -39.49 -13.89
N ALA A 91 18.91 -39.49 -12.56
CA ALA A 91 17.92 -40.05 -11.63
C ALA A 91 16.55 -39.33 -11.68
N PHE A 92 16.52 -38.04 -12.00
CA PHE A 92 15.29 -37.25 -12.14
C PHE A 92 14.52 -37.55 -13.43
N LEU A 93 15.19 -38.02 -14.50
CA LEU A 93 14.60 -38.32 -15.80
C LEU A 93 14.28 -39.81 -16.01
N ASN A 94 14.93 -40.70 -15.28
CA ASN A 94 14.70 -42.14 -15.34
C ASN A 94 13.40 -42.56 -14.62
N GLU A 95 12.90 -43.77 -14.97
CA GLU A 95 11.83 -44.50 -14.26
C GLU A 95 10.54 -43.70 -13.98
N ARG A 96 10.19 -42.78 -14.88
CA ARG A 96 8.95 -41.98 -14.78
C ARG A 96 7.73 -42.72 -15.32
N TYR A 97 6.78 -43.00 -14.43
CA TYR A 97 5.46 -43.53 -14.78
C TYR A 97 4.41 -42.42 -14.75
N SER A 98 3.38 -42.55 -15.58
CA SER A 98 2.23 -41.65 -15.66
C SER A 98 0.93 -42.45 -15.81
N ARG A 99 -0.20 -41.84 -15.44
CA ARG A 99 -1.54 -42.38 -15.67
C ARG A 99 -2.54 -41.26 -15.86
N CYS A 100 -3.59 -41.50 -16.63
CA CYS A 100 -4.71 -40.57 -16.76
C CYS A 100 -5.74 -40.81 -15.66
N ILE A 101 -6.40 -39.74 -15.19
CA ILE A 101 -7.58 -39.84 -14.33
C ILE A 101 -8.72 -39.11 -15.05
N VAL A 102 -9.83 -39.79 -15.28
CA VAL A 102 -11.01 -39.26 -15.98
C VAL A 102 -12.24 -39.55 -15.12
N ASN A 103 -13.01 -38.53 -14.75
CA ASN A 103 -14.21 -38.66 -13.93
C ASN A 103 -13.99 -39.47 -12.63
N LYS A 104 -12.83 -39.27 -11.97
CA LYS A 104 -12.32 -40.02 -10.79
C LYS A 104 -11.91 -41.48 -11.03
N HIS A 105 -12.08 -42.04 -12.23
CA HIS A 105 -11.50 -43.34 -12.57
C HIS A 105 -10.03 -43.20 -12.95
N GLU A 106 -9.17 -44.01 -12.33
CA GLU A 106 -7.72 -43.99 -12.55
C GLU A 106 -7.31 -45.05 -13.58
N GLY A 107 -6.56 -44.64 -14.60
CA GLY A 107 -5.97 -45.55 -15.58
C GLY A 107 -4.74 -46.30 -15.05
N GLN A 108 -4.28 -47.29 -15.82
CA GLN A 108 -3.04 -48.02 -15.54
C GLN A 108 -1.81 -47.11 -15.61
N TRP A 109 -0.77 -47.49 -14.86
CA TRP A 109 0.53 -46.81 -14.88
C TRP A 109 1.32 -47.18 -16.13
N CYS A 110 1.48 -46.23 -17.05
CA CYS A 110 2.31 -46.35 -18.24
C CYS A 110 3.69 -45.76 -17.96
N ARG A 111 4.77 -46.48 -18.31
CA ARG A 111 6.13 -45.94 -18.32
C ARG A 111 6.25 -44.88 -19.42
N THR A 112 6.96 -43.80 -19.14
CA THR A 112 7.28 -42.75 -20.13
C THR A 112 8.78 -42.81 -20.45
N GLU A 113 9.11 -42.88 -21.73
CA GLU A 113 10.50 -43.05 -22.20
C GLU A 113 11.06 -41.75 -22.79
N THR A 114 10.26 -41.01 -23.56
CA THR A 114 10.60 -39.65 -24.03
C THR A 114 10.05 -38.56 -23.11
N GLY A 115 10.57 -37.35 -23.28
CA GLY A 115 9.98 -36.13 -22.75
C GLY A 115 10.35 -35.77 -21.32
N LEU A 116 9.94 -34.56 -20.91
CA LEU A 116 10.24 -33.97 -19.60
C LEU A 116 8.95 -33.77 -18.78
N PRO A 117 8.99 -33.78 -17.43
CA PRO A 117 7.81 -33.55 -16.60
C PRO A 117 7.18 -32.15 -16.83
N GLN A 118 5.88 -32.10 -17.13
CA GLN A 118 5.16 -30.90 -17.58
C GLN A 118 3.84 -30.67 -16.81
N GLY A 119 3.29 -29.44 -16.89
CA GLY A 119 1.98 -29.06 -16.37
C GLY A 119 1.07 -28.48 -17.46
N ASN A 120 -0.19 -28.93 -17.51
CA ASN A 120 -1.09 -28.83 -18.67
C ASN A 120 -1.34 -27.43 -19.27
N LYS A 121 -1.32 -27.37 -20.62
CA LYS A 121 -2.25 -26.58 -21.46
C LYS A 121 -2.61 -27.38 -22.72
N LYS A 122 -3.80 -27.14 -23.31
CA LYS A 122 -4.26 -27.70 -24.59
C LYS A 122 -5.02 -26.63 -25.40
N HIS A 123 -4.95 -26.68 -26.72
CA HIS A 123 -6.06 -26.59 -27.69
C HIS A 123 -5.53 -26.86 -29.14
N PRO A 124 -6.38 -27.19 -30.13
CA PRO A 124 -5.97 -27.92 -31.36
C PRO A 124 -5.62 -27.06 -32.59
N GLY A 125 -5.16 -27.71 -33.66
CA GLY A 125 -4.75 -27.14 -34.96
C GLY A 125 -5.90 -26.87 -35.96
N THR A 126 -5.71 -26.96 -37.29
CA THR A 126 -4.58 -27.50 -38.07
C THR A 126 -4.55 -26.87 -39.50
N VAL A 127 -3.68 -27.35 -40.40
CA VAL A 127 -3.67 -27.16 -41.87
C VAL A 127 -3.08 -25.84 -42.37
N HIS A 128 -2.10 -25.77 -43.27
CA HIS A 128 -1.02 -26.63 -43.81
C HIS A 128 -0.47 -25.81 -44.99
N LEU A 129 0.84 -25.78 -45.25
CA LEU A 129 1.57 -25.46 -46.50
C LEU A 129 3.10 -25.46 -46.14
N VAL A 130 4.03 -25.10 -47.04
CA VAL A 130 5.36 -25.77 -47.22
C VAL A 130 6.31 -25.92 -46.02
N LEU A 131 6.94 -27.10 -45.96
CA LEU A 131 8.37 -27.28 -46.24
C LEU A 131 8.56 -28.68 -46.87
N GLY A 132 9.25 -28.80 -48.02
CA GLY A 132 9.31 -30.06 -48.79
C GLY A 132 7.99 -30.50 -49.43
N ASN A 133 7.68 -29.98 -50.63
CA ASN A 133 6.54 -30.36 -51.49
C ASN A 133 5.09 -30.01 -51.02
N GLN A 134 4.87 -28.82 -50.45
CA GLN A 134 3.53 -28.26 -50.12
C GLN A 134 3.41 -26.69 -50.18
N PRO A 135 3.87 -25.92 -51.21
CA PRO A 135 4.08 -24.43 -51.27
C PRO A 135 3.38 -23.48 -50.24
N ILE A 136 4.07 -22.49 -49.62
CA ILE A 136 3.79 -21.70 -48.36
C ILE A 136 2.35 -21.18 -48.03
N LYS A 137 1.91 -21.24 -46.74
CA LYS A 137 0.66 -20.58 -46.23
C LYS A 137 0.92 -19.13 -45.84
N TYR A 138 0.47 -18.24 -46.71
CA TYR A 138 0.33 -16.84 -46.37
C TYR A 138 -0.70 -16.66 -45.25
N ASN A 139 -0.27 -16.09 -44.13
CA ASN A 139 -1.13 -15.65 -43.04
C ASN A 139 -0.88 -14.14 -42.85
N PRO A 140 -1.81 -13.25 -43.22
CA PRO A 140 -1.63 -11.80 -43.06
C PRO A 140 -1.67 -11.34 -41.59
N ASN A 141 -2.09 -12.21 -40.66
CA ASN A 141 -2.20 -11.91 -39.23
C ASN A 141 -1.47 -12.98 -38.38
N PRO A 142 -0.14 -13.13 -38.49
CA PRO A 142 0.60 -14.15 -37.76
C PRO A 142 0.66 -13.79 -36.27
N LYS A 143 0.40 -14.78 -35.41
CA LYS A 143 0.42 -14.61 -33.96
C LYS A 143 1.69 -15.20 -33.36
N LEU A 144 2.61 -14.34 -32.94
CA LEU A 144 3.88 -14.70 -32.34
C LEU A 144 3.92 -14.26 -30.86
N LEU A 145 4.33 -15.17 -29.97
CA LEU A 145 4.54 -14.90 -28.54
C LEU A 145 3.38 -14.12 -27.86
N GLY A 146 2.14 -14.39 -28.30
CA GLY A 146 0.92 -13.76 -27.76
C GLY A 146 0.44 -12.51 -28.50
N VAL A 147 1.30 -11.81 -29.24
CA VAL A 147 0.97 -10.64 -30.08
C VAL A 147 0.56 -11.10 -31.48
N THR A 148 -0.40 -10.42 -32.09
CA THR A 148 -0.75 -10.60 -33.51
C THR A 148 -0.11 -9.47 -34.30
N LEU A 149 0.72 -9.80 -35.29
CA LEU A 149 1.28 -8.83 -36.22
C LEU A 149 0.32 -8.69 -37.41
N ASP A 150 0.50 -7.63 -38.20
CA ASP A 150 -0.09 -7.47 -39.53
C ASP A 150 0.96 -6.89 -40.49
N GLU A 151 0.69 -6.94 -41.79
CA GLU A 151 1.59 -6.56 -42.89
C GLU A 151 2.28 -5.20 -42.73
N LYS A 152 1.64 -4.26 -42.03
CA LYS A 152 2.09 -2.87 -41.89
C LYS A 152 2.36 -2.49 -40.42
N LEU A 153 2.36 -3.48 -39.53
CA LEU A 153 2.46 -3.32 -38.07
C LEU A 153 1.52 -2.24 -37.51
N THR A 154 0.29 -2.18 -38.03
CA THR A 154 -0.76 -1.29 -37.48
C THR A 154 -1.40 -1.87 -36.22
N PHE A 155 -1.12 -3.14 -35.92
CA PHE A 155 -1.63 -3.97 -34.82
C PHE A 155 -3.16 -4.05 -34.76
N SER A 156 -3.83 -3.90 -35.91
CA SER A 156 -5.27 -3.63 -35.98
C SER A 156 -6.11 -4.79 -35.44
N GLU A 157 -5.84 -6.03 -35.88
CA GLU A 157 -6.54 -7.19 -35.33
C GLU A 157 -6.05 -7.57 -33.93
N HIS A 158 -4.80 -7.24 -33.56
CA HIS A 158 -4.36 -7.44 -32.17
C HIS A 158 -5.16 -6.58 -31.19
N ILE A 159 -5.41 -5.31 -31.54
CA ILE A 159 -6.23 -4.40 -30.74
C ILE A 159 -7.69 -4.87 -30.72
N ASN A 160 -8.24 -5.37 -31.83
CA ASN A 160 -9.56 -6.01 -31.85
C ASN A 160 -9.62 -7.25 -30.93
N ILE A 161 -8.57 -8.08 -30.88
CA ILE A 161 -8.48 -9.25 -29.99
C ILE A 161 -8.41 -8.81 -28.52
N ILE A 162 -7.63 -7.77 -28.20
CA ILE A 162 -7.55 -7.16 -26.87
C ILE A 162 -8.93 -6.63 -26.45
N GLU A 163 -9.63 -5.88 -27.33
CA GLU A 163 -10.98 -5.35 -27.10
C GLU A 163 -11.98 -6.48 -26.82
N LYS A 164 -12.06 -7.50 -27.69
CA LYS A 164 -12.92 -8.68 -27.53
C LYS A 164 -12.65 -9.42 -26.22
N LYS A 165 -11.38 -9.55 -25.81
CA LYS A 165 -10.97 -10.24 -24.57
C LYS A 165 -11.30 -9.43 -23.31
N ALA A 166 -10.94 -8.14 -23.29
CA ALA A 166 -11.24 -7.24 -22.18
C ALA A 166 -12.76 -7.01 -22.02
N GLY A 167 -13.50 -6.95 -23.13
CA GLY A 167 -14.96 -6.89 -23.14
C GLY A 167 -15.63 -8.09 -22.49
N LYS A 168 -15.13 -9.32 -22.71
CA LYS A 168 -15.60 -10.53 -21.99
C LYS A 168 -15.32 -10.42 -20.47
N SER A 169 -14.15 -9.92 -20.09
CA SER A 169 -13.80 -9.70 -18.66
C SER A 169 -14.69 -8.67 -17.93
N LEU A 170 -15.41 -7.79 -18.65
CA LEU A 170 -16.42 -6.92 -18.02
C LEU A 170 -17.58 -7.71 -17.40
N GLY A 171 -17.88 -8.91 -17.90
CA GLY A 171 -18.89 -9.79 -17.29
C GLY A 171 -18.51 -10.17 -15.86
N ILE A 172 -17.29 -10.68 -15.67
CA ILE A 172 -16.73 -11.04 -14.35
C ILE A 172 -16.81 -9.86 -13.37
N LEU A 173 -16.52 -8.64 -13.83
CA LEU A 173 -16.60 -7.42 -13.01
C LEU A 173 -18.04 -7.06 -12.62
N ARG A 174 -19.05 -7.41 -13.42
CA ARG A 174 -20.47 -7.26 -13.07
C ARG A 174 -20.91 -8.30 -12.05
N GLU A 175 -20.57 -9.57 -12.26
CA GLU A 175 -20.90 -10.66 -11.32
C GLU A 175 -20.34 -10.35 -9.93
N ILE A 176 -19.05 -9.99 -9.85
CA ILE A 176 -18.39 -9.61 -8.59
C ILE A 176 -19.12 -8.44 -7.91
N LYS A 177 -19.57 -7.43 -8.67
CA LYS A 177 -20.35 -6.32 -8.12
C LYS A 177 -21.75 -6.74 -7.64
N GLY A 178 -22.37 -7.73 -8.30
CA GLY A 178 -23.69 -8.27 -7.97
C GLY A 178 -23.77 -8.96 -6.61
N ILE A 179 -22.63 -9.44 -6.08
CA ILE A 179 -22.52 -10.07 -4.74
C ILE A 179 -22.85 -9.08 -3.60
N GLY A 180 -22.76 -7.77 -3.85
CA GLY A 180 -23.09 -6.73 -2.87
C GLY A 180 -21.94 -6.37 -1.91
N ASN A 181 -22.07 -5.21 -1.24
CA ASN A 181 -21.18 -4.69 -0.19
C ASN A 181 -19.66 -4.58 -0.48
N ILE A 182 -19.19 -4.84 -1.71
CA ILE A 182 -17.77 -4.68 -2.07
C ILE A 182 -17.39 -3.20 -2.18
N LYS A 183 -16.44 -2.76 -1.34
CA LYS A 183 -15.90 -1.37 -1.39
C LYS A 183 -15.22 -1.09 -2.74
N THR A 184 -15.52 0.07 -3.35
CA THR A 184 -15.07 0.46 -4.71
C THR A 184 -13.57 0.31 -4.95
N LYS A 185 -12.73 0.54 -3.92
CA LYS A 185 -11.27 0.33 -3.98
C LYS A 185 -10.89 -1.09 -4.43
N PHE A 186 -11.60 -2.11 -3.95
CA PHE A 186 -11.40 -3.50 -4.36
C PHE A 186 -11.89 -3.74 -5.80
N LEU A 187 -13.03 -3.18 -6.20
CA LEU A 187 -13.51 -3.28 -7.61
C LEU A 187 -12.49 -2.65 -8.59
N ILE A 188 -11.86 -1.54 -8.22
CA ILE A 188 -10.79 -0.90 -9.00
C ILE A 188 -9.53 -1.77 -9.02
N GLN A 189 -9.15 -2.42 -7.92
CA GLN A 189 -8.04 -3.38 -7.89
C GLN A 189 -8.31 -4.62 -8.76
N VAL A 190 -9.54 -5.16 -8.74
CA VAL A 190 -9.98 -6.28 -9.60
C VAL A 190 -9.97 -5.87 -11.08
N TYR A 191 -10.52 -4.70 -11.42
CA TYR A 191 -10.43 -4.12 -12.77
C TYR A 191 -8.98 -4.01 -13.24
N ASN A 192 -8.09 -3.45 -12.42
CA ASN A 192 -6.67 -3.34 -12.75
C ASN A 192 -5.99 -4.70 -12.96
N SER A 193 -6.36 -5.70 -12.16
CA SER A 193 -5.74 -7.03 -12.18
C SER A 193 -6.22 -7.90 -13.34
N ILE A 194 -7.51 -7.82 -13.72
CA ILE A 194 -8.13 -8.66 -14.76
C ILE A 194 -8.17 -7.96 -16.13
N ILE A 195 -8.57 -6.69 -16.17
CA ILE A 195 -8.78 -5.93 -17.41
C ILE A 195 -7.55 -5.06 -17.73
N GLY A 196 -7.00 -4.37 -16.72
CA GLY A 196 -5.78 -3.59 -16.86
C GLY A 196 -4.59 -4.42 -17.36
N SER A 197 -4.42 -5.65 -16.86
CA SER A 197 -3.38 -6.58 -17.32
C SER A 197 -3.53 -7.02 -18.78
N ILE A 198 -4.75 -7.04 -19.33
CA ILE A 198 -5.00 -7.32 -20.75
C ILE A 198 -4.55 -6.16 -21.63
N PHE A 199 -4.76 -4.90 -21.21
CA PHE A 199 -4.34 -3.70 -21.94
C PHE A 199 -2.84 -3.40 -21.91
N LEU A 200 -2.07 -4.12 -21.09
CA LEU A 200 -0.67 -3.81 -20.79
C LEU A 200 0.28 -4.97 -21.11
N TYR A 201 -0.24 -6.08 -21.63
CA TYR A 201 0.58 -7.17 -22.13
C TYR A 201 1.27 -6.75 -23.45
N ALA A 202 2.60 -6.78 -23.46
CA ALA A 202 3.43 -6.40 -24.61
C ALA A 202 3.14 -5.00 -25.19
N SER A 203 2.56 -4.08 -24.40
CA SER A 203 2.03 -2.82 -24.91
C SER A 203 3.08 -1.82 -25.40
N CYS A 204 4.33 -1.99 -24.98
CA CYS A 204 5.48 -1.26 -25.51
C CYS A 204 5.78 -1.57 -26.98
N ILE A 205 5.31 -2.71 -27.52
CA ILE A 205 5.46 -3.09 -28.94
C ILE A 205 4.31 -2.54 -29.79
N TRP A 206 3.05 -2.74 -29.36
CA TRP A 206 1.88 -2.35 -30.17
C TRP A 206 1.37 -0.92 -29.93
N GLN A 207 2.04 -0.12 -29.09
CA GLN A 207 1.67 1.29 -28.86
C GLN A 207 1.78 2.20 -30.10
N THR A 208 2.55 1.81 -31.11
CA THR A 208 2.63 2.50 -32.41
C THR A 208 1.47 2.15 -33.36
N GLY A 209 0.56 1.26 -32.96
CA GLY A 209 -0.61 0.87 -33.75
C GLY A 209 -1.60 2.01 -33.99
N LYS A 210 -2.48 1.85 -34.99
CA LYS A 210 -3.33 2.95 -35.49
C LYS A 210 -4.20 3.57 -34.38
N GLU A 211 -4.12 4.89 -34.23
CA GLU A 211 -4.76 5.64 -33.13
C GLU A 211 -6.27 5.41 -33.04
N GLU A 212 -6.97 5.34 -34.17
CA GLU A 212 -8.40 4.97 -34.27
C GLU A 212 -8.74 3.64 -33.59
N HIS A 213 -7.85 2.65 -33.69
CA HIS A 213 -8.04 1.35 -33.05
C HIS A 213 -7.70 1.41 -31.58
N LEU A 214 -6.62 2.11 -31.19
CA LEU A 214 -6.29 2.35 -29.78
C LEU A 214 -7.45 3.06 -29.04
N LYS A 215 -8.15 3.99 -29.71
CA LYS A 215 -9.35 4.68 -29.21
C LYS A 215 -10.53 3.73 -28.90
N LYS A 216 -10.61 2.52 -29.48
CA LYS A 216 -11.63 1.52 -29.08
C LYS A 216 -11.48 1.04 -27.64
N LEU A 217 -10.24 0.90 -27.16
CA LEU A 217 -9.95 0.42 -25.80
C LEU A 217 -10.50 1.37 -24.72
N ASN A 218 -10.56 2.67 -25.04
CA ASN A 218 -11.15 3.70 -24.17
C ASN A 218 -12.64 3.44 -23.89
N ALA A 219 -13.40 2.87 -24.84
CA ALA A 219 -14.80 2.49 -24.62
C ALA A 219 -14.94 1.31 -23.64
N ILE A 220 -13.95 0.42 -23.57
CA ILE A 220 -13.90 -0.66 -22.58
C ILE A 220 -13.46 -0.13 -21.21
N GLN A 221 -12.49 0.80 -21.15
CA GLN A 221 -12.15 1.50 -19.89
C GLN A 221 -13.37 2.24 -19.33
N ARG A 222 -14.11 3.00 -20.15
CA ARG A 222 -15.33 3.72 -19.74
C ARG A 222 -16.36 2.79 -19.10
N LYS A 223 -16.67 1.67 -19.77
CA LYS A 223 -17.58 0.63 -19.25
C LYS A 223 -17.05 0.02 -17.94
N GLY A 224 -15.76 -0.28 -17.85
CA GLY A 224 -15.14 -0.85 -16.64
C GLY A 224 -15.21 0.10 -15.44
N LEU A 225 -14.80 1.36 -15.60
CA LEU A 225 -14.78 2.35 -14.53
C LEU A 225 -16.21 2.76 -14.09
N SER A 226 -17.17 2.88 -15.02
CA SER A 226 -18.60 3.04 -14.69
C SER A 226 -19.12 1.89 -13.81
N ILE A 227 -18.77 0.64 -14.13
CA ILE A 227 -19.12 -0.52 -13.29
C ILE A 227 -18.48 -0.38 -11.90
N CYS A 228 -17.16 -0.09 -11.80
CA CYS A 228 -16.49 0.07 -10.50
C CYS A 228 -17.07 1.20 -9.63
N LEU A 229 -17.35 2.36 -10.22
CA LEU A 229 -17.77 3.57 -9.51
C LEU A 229 -19.28 3.59 -9.19
N GLY A 230 -20.11 2.92 -10.00
CA GLY A 230 -21.57 3.00 -9.92
C GLY A 230 -22.19 4.23 -10.58
N VAL A 231 -21.41 4.95 -11.38
CA VAL A 231 -21.83 6.12 -12.18
C VAL A 231 -22.37 5.69 -13.53
N SER A 232 -23.28 6.47 -14.11
CA SER A 232 -23.87 6.24 -15.45
C SER A 232 -22.84 5.81 -16.51
N ALA A 233 -23.24 4.89 -17.39
CA ALA A 233 -22.43 4.43 -18.52
C ALA A 233 -22.25 5.49 -19.63
N THR A 234 -23.00 6.60 -19.55
CA THR A 234 -22.88 7.77 -20.44
C THR A 234 -21.89 8.82 -19.95
N ALA A 235 -21.40 8.71 -18.71
CA ALA A 235 -20.41 9.66 -18.16
C ALA A 235 -19.11 9.70 -18.97
N SER A 236 -18.50 10.89 -19.10
CA SER A 236 -17.25 11.02 -19.85
C SER A 236 -16.14 10.18 -19.22
N LEU A 237 -15.23 9.69 -20.07
CA LEU A 237 -14.18 8.78 -19.63
C LEU A 237 -13.20 9.51 -18.69
N GLU A 238 -13.02 10.80 -18.93
CA GLU A 238 -12.15 11.74 -18.24
C GLU A 238 -12.60 11.87 -16.78
N VAL A 239 -13.91 12.11 -16.54
CA VAL A 239 -14.50 12.12 -15.20
C VAL A 239 -14.33 10.77 -14.50
N LEU A 240 -14.58 9.66 -15.21
CA LEU A 240 -14.46 8.32 -14.63
C LEU A 240 -13.00 7.94 -14.30
N GLN A 241 -12.03 8.39 -15.09
CA GLN A 241 -10.60 8.23 -14.85
C GLN A 241 -10.17 8.99 -13.59
N VAL A 242 -10.51 10.28 -13.50
CA VAL A 242 -10.14 11.14 -12.36
C VAL A 242 -10.84 10.67 -11.08
N MET A 243 -12.15 10.42 -11.11
CA MET A 243 -12.94 9.95 -9.96
C MET A 243 -12.52 8.55 -9.46
N ALA A 244 -12.01 7.67 -10.33
CA ALA A 244 -11.45 6.37 -9.93
C ALA A 244 -9.98 6.46 -9.47
N GLY A 245 -9.29 7.55 -9.78
CA GLY A 245 -7.84 7.67 -9.66
C GLY A 245 -7.06 6.70 -10.58
N VAL A 246 -7.50 6.57 -11.84
CA VAL A 246 -6.97 5.61 -12.82
C VAL A 246 -6.55 6.33 -14.11
N LEU A 247 -5.24 6.32 -14.38
CA LEU A 247 -4.63 6.90 -15.58
C LEU A 247 -5.34 6.51 -16.91
N PRO A 248 -5.35 7.42 -17.90
CA PRO A 248 -5.65 7.12 -19.29
C PRO A 248 -4.79 5.96 -19.85
N LEU A 249 -5.37 5.14 -20.72
CA LEU A 249 -4.70 3.92 -21.23
C LEU A 249 -3.43 4.25 -22.04
N ASP A 250 -3.39 5.36 -22.76
CA ASP A 250 -2.23 5.86 -23.50
C ASP A 250 -1.10 6.28 -22.56
N LEU A 251 -1.39 7.16 -21.60
CA LEU A 251 -0.43 7.62 -20.59
C LEU A 251 0.09 6.46 -19.72
N ARG A 252 -0.74 5.44 -19.48
CA ARG A 252 -0.32 4.23 -18.77
C ARG A 252 0.53 3.27 -19.59
N ARG A 253 0.36 3.24 -20.92
CA ARG A 253 1.32 2.57 -21.82
C ARG A 253 2.65 3.31 -21.81
N GLU A 254 2.65 4.64 -21.80
CA GLU A 254 3.86 5.46 -21.67
C GLU A 254 4.61 5.21 -20.34
N GLU A 255 3.93 5.18 -19.17
CA GLU A 255 4.57 4.82 -17.88
C GLU A 255 5.29 3.47 -17.97
N MET A 256 4.69 2.48 -18.64
CA MET A 256 5.28 1.15 -18.79
C MET A 256 6.38 1.09 -19.86
N ALA A 257 6.21 1.79 -20.98
CA ALA A 257 7.19 1.86 -22.07
C ALA A 257 8.51 2.48 -21.60
N ILE A 258 8.45 3.59 -20.84
CA ILE A 258 9.61 4.24 -20.20
C ILE A 258 10.30 3.27 -19.23
N ARG A 259 9.53 2.55 -18.41
CA ARG A 259 10.07 1.57 -17.45
C ARG A 259 10.64 0.31 -18.11
N ASP A 260 10.12 -0.08 -19.28
CA ASP A 260 10.66 -1.16 -20.10
C ASP A 260 11.99 -0.74 -20.75
N ILE A 261 12.07 0.41 -21.44
CA ILE A 261 13.32 0.84 -22.08
C ILE A 261 14.43 1.11 -21.08
N ALA A 262 14.12 1.69 -19.93
CA ALA A 262 15.09 1.89 -18.85
C ALA A 262 15.61 0.54 -18.31
N ARG A 263 14.73 -0.48 -18.18
CA ARG A 263 15.18 -1.84 -17.86
C ARG A 263 16.13 -2.39 -18.93
N LEU A 264 15.78 -2.26 -20.22
CA LEU A 264 16.66 -2.72 -21.31
C LEU A 264 17.99 -1.94 -21.33
N ASN A 265 17.99 -0.66 -20.97
CA ASN A 265 19.20 0.15 -20.90
C ASN A 265 20.14 -0.26 -19.76
N SER A 266 19.58 -0.74 -18.63
CA SER A 266 20.36 -1.35 -17.54
C SER A 266 21.03 -2.70 -17.88
N TYR A 267 20.83 -3.24 -19.08
CA TYR A 267 21.43 -4.52 -19.48
C TYR A 267 22.86 -4.36 -19.97
N SER A 268 23.67 -5.41 -19.79
CA SER A 268 25.02 -5.49 -20.37
C SER A 268 24.97 -5.34 -21.89
N THR A 269 25.95 -4.65 -22.47
CA THR A 269 26.17 -4.53 -23.93
C THR A 269 26.39 -5.88 -24.62
N LYS A 270 26.61 -6.97 -23.87
CA LYS A 270 26.58 -8.35 -24.41
C LYS A 270 25.17 -8.84 -24.81
N ILE A 271 24.11 -8.09 -24.54
CA ILE A 271 22.73 -8.48 -24.86
C ILE A 271 22.30 -7.77 -26.17
N PRO A 272 21.91 -8.49 -27.24
CA PRO A 272 21.71 -7.91 -28.58
C PRO A 272 20.77 -6.69 -28.67
N ILE A 273 19.65 -6.69 -27.93
CA ILE A 273 18.75 -5.52 -27.88
C ILE A 273 19.43 -4.28 -27.30
N ARG A 274 20.48 -4.42 -26.47
CA ARG A 274 21.25 -3.29 -25.92
C ARG A 274 22.06 -2.58 -27.01
N ASN A 275 22.58 -3.30 -28.00
CA ASN A 275 23.30 -2.70 -29.14
C ASN A 275 22.34 -1.86 -30.00
N LYS A 276 21.18 -2.43 -30.36
CA LYS A 276 20.11 -1.69 -31.07
C LYS A 276 19.67 -0.42 -30.35
N ILE A 277 19.71 -0.40 -29.01
CA ILE A 277 19.40 0.79 -28.21
C ILE A 277 20.48 1.88 -28.38
N ASP A 278 21.77 1.53 -28.40
CA ASP A 278 22.84 2.52 -28.62
C ASP A 278 22.90 2.98 -30.09
N GLU A 279 22.69 2.07 -31.05
CA GLU A 279 22.52 2.39 -32.47
C GLU A 279 21.39 3.42 -32.69
N TRP A 280 20.22 3.20 -32.09
CA TRP A 280 19.07 4.12 -32.26
C TRP A 280 19.25 5.44 -31.49
N LYS A 281 19.99 5.47 -30.37
CA LYS A 281 20.33 6.73 -29.68
C LYS A 281 21.25 7.62 -30.53
N ASN A 282 22.19 7.03 -31.25
CA ASN A 282 23.19 7.71 -32.07
C ASN A 282 22.67 8.05 -33.48
N LYS A 283 21.40 7.79 -33.77
CA LYS A 283 20.80 7.97 -35.10
C LYS A 283 20.38 9.43 -35.33
N GLU A 284 21.07 10.10 -36.25
CA GLU A 284 20.82 11.51 -36.58
C GLU A 284 19.53 11.71 -37.41
N THR A 285 19.13 10.70 -38.19
CA THR A 285 17.97 10.76 -39.10
C THR A 285 16.68 10.31 -38.44
N VAL A 286 15.62 11.13 -38.54
CA VAL A 286 14.25 10.74 -38.14
C VAL A 286 13.71 9.65 -39.09
N ASP A 287 13.21 8.55 -38.53
CA ASP A 287 12.62 7.45 -39.29
C ASP A 287 11.27 7.81 -39.95
N LYS A 288 11.09 7.35 -41.19
CA LYS A 288 9.85 7.43 -41.99
C LYS A 288 8.66 6.75 -41.27
N PHE A 289 8.95 5.67 -40.54
CA PHE A 289 8.04 4.97 -39.64
C PHE A 289 8.66 4.88 -38.25
N ILE A 290 8.09 5.61 -37.27
CA ILE A 290 8.53 5.58 -35.88
C ILE A 290 8.38 4.17 -35.31
N SER A 291 9.50 3.57 -34.89
CA SER A 291 9.47 2.23 -34.33
C SER A 291 9.02 2.21 -32.86
N PRO A 292 8.58 1.05 -32.33
CA PRO A 292 8.24 0.93 -30.92
C PRO A 292 9.40 1.30 -29.99
N LEU A 293 10.63 0.90 -30.35
CA LEU A 293 11.86 1.30 -29.65
C LEU A 293 12.11 2.81 -29.74
N GLY A 294 11.94 3.41 -30.92
CA GLY A 294 12.11 4.84 -31.12
C GLY A 294 11.13 5.67 -30.29
N LEU A 295 9.86 5.27 -30.26
CA LEU A 295 8.84 5.87 -29.41
C LEU A 295 9.17 5.72 -27.91
N MET A 296 9.64 4.54 -27.48
CA MET A 296 10.10 4.33 -26.09
C MET A 296 11.26 5.27 -25.72
N LEU A 297 12.23 5.46 -26.63
CA LEU A 297 13.37 6.36 -26.42
C LEU A 297 12.94 7.84 -26.44
N GLN A 298 11.99 8.23 -27.29
CA GLN A 298 11.39 9.57 -27.28
C GLN A 298 10.65 9.85 -25.97
N GLN A 299 9.84 8.90 -25.49
CA GLN A 299 9.15 8.99 -24.20
C GLN A 299 10.14 9.14 -23.03
N ALA A 300 11.30 8.46 -23.10
CA ALA A 300 12.39 8.62 -22.13
C ALA A 300 13.11 9.98 -22.21
N LYS A 301 13.31 10.56 -23.41
CA LYS A 301 13.84 11.92 -23.58
C LYS A 301 12.90 12.96 -22.94
N ASN A 302 11.59 12.89 -23.24
CA ASN A 302 10.56 13.74 -22.62
C ASN A 302 10.57 13.64 -21.07
N MET A 303 10.82 12.44 -20.51
CA MET A 303 10.92 12.24 -19.07
C MET A 303 12.16 12.93 -18.49
N LYS A 304 13.31 12.87 -19.18
CA LYS A 304 14.54 13.55 -18.76
C LYS A 304 14.35 15.06 -18.74
N GLU A 305 13.78 15.62 -19.81
CA GLU A 305 13.47 17.07 -19.92
C GLU A 305 12.56 17.56 -18.79
N GLU A 306 11.62 16.73 -18.32
CA GLU A 306 10.69 17.05 -17.25
C GLU A 306 11.26 16.87 -15.82
N THR A 307 12.27 16.02 -15.62
CA THR A 307 12.65 15.54 -14.26
C THR A 307 14.15 15.49 -13.96
N ASP A 308 15.00 15.82 -14.94
CA ASP A 308 16.46 15.72 -14.89
C ASP A 308 16.98 14.29 -14.59
N ILE A 309 16.20 13.27 -14.95
CA ILE A 309 16.54 11.85 -14.73
C ILE A 309 16.70 11.18 -16.10
N SER A 310 17.94 10.85 -16.50
CA SER A 310 18.19 10.08 -17.72
C SER A 310 17.96 8.58 -17.50
N ILE A 311 17.62 7.86 -18.57
CA ILE A 311 17.71 6.40 -18.58
C ILE A 311 19.16 5.89 -18.69
N ASP A 312 20.09 6.75 -19.10
CA ASP A 312 21.50 6.43 -19.30
C ASP A 312 22.26 6.26 -17.99
N ASP A 313 21.88 7.03 -16.97
CA ASP A 313 22.46 7.01 -15.63
C ASP A 313 21.92 5.85 -14.77
N ILE A 314 21.14 4.92 -15.35
CA ILE A 314 20.50 3.84 -14.61
C ILE A 314 21.51 2.82 -14.08
N GLU A 315 21.29 2.31 -12.86
CA GLU A 315 22.10 1.22 -12.33
C GLU A 315 22.03 -0.04 -13.23
N PRO A 316 23.19 -0.63 -13.63
CA PRO A 316 23.20 -1.84 -14.45
C PRO A 316 22.75 -3.09 -13.68
N GLU A 317 22.10 -4.03 -14.38
CA GLU A 317 21.71 -5.34 -13.82
C GLU A 317 22.91 -6.29 -13.74
N TYR A 318 23.46 -6.42 -12.53
CA TYR A 318 24.39 -7.50 -12.20
C TYR A 318 23.66 -8.76 -11.71
N GLN A 319 24.16 -9.94 -12.09
CA GLN A 319 23.76 -11.21 -11.46
C GLN A 319 24.43 -11.30 -10.08
N PHE A 320 23.78 -10.77 -9.06
CA PHE A 320 24.33 -10.71 -7.71
C PHE A 320 24.49 -12.11 -7.09
N GLN A 321 25.71 -12.41 -6.63
CA GLN A 321 26.01 -13.52 -5.74
C GLN A 321 26.79 -12.99 -4.53
N GLY A 322 26.14 -13.00 -3.38
CA GLY A 322 26.70 -12.64 -2.07
C GLY A 322 27.86 -13.54 -1.64
N LEU A 323 28.63 -13.05 -0.67
CA LEU A 323 29.75 -13.77 -0.07
C LEU A 323 29.18 -14.84 0.89
N GLN A 324 29.08 -16.09 0.43
CA GLN A 324 28.33 -17.15 1.13
C GLN A 324 28.76 -17.34 2.60
N ALA A 325 27.95 -16.84 3.53
CA ALA A 325 28.07 -17.11 4.96
C ALA A 325 26.68 -17.28 5.57
N SER A 326 26.36 -18.52 6.01
CA SER A 326 25.04 -18.92 6.54
C SER A 326 23.86 -18.86 5.55
N LYS A 327 22.74 -19.49 5.93
CA LYS A 327 21.41 -19.35 5.29
C LYS A 327 20.43 -18.52 6.11
N SER A 328 20.81 -18.14 7.32
CA SER A 328 19.94 -17.46 8.28
C SER A 328 20.75 -16.47 9.12
N PRO A 329 20.18 -15.29 9.45
CA PRO A 329 20.84 -14.36 10.36
C PRO A 329 21.02 -15.01 11.74
N PRO A 330 22.10 -14.67 12.47
CA PRO A 330 22.32 -15.08 13.85
C PRO A 330 21.10 -14.85 14.74
N GLU A 331 20.89 -15.74 15.72
CA GLU A 331 19.71 -15.71 16.58
C GLU A 331 19.58 -14.39 17.38
N TYR A 332 20.71 -13.82 17.81
CA TYR A 332 20.74 -12.56 18.55
C TYR A 332 20.17 -11.35 17.78
N TRP A 333 20.11 -11.39 16.44
CA TRP A 333 19.45 -10.35 15.64
C TRP A 333 17.93 -10.31 15.87
N ARG A 334 17.34 -11.44 16.28
CA ARG A 334 15.89 -11.57 16.53
C ARG A 334 15.54 -11.24 17.97
N THR A 335 16.38 -11.62 18.92
CA THR A 335 16.12 -11.44 20.36
C THR A 335 16.36 -10.01 20.86
N LEU A 336 17.23 -9.23 20.18
CA LEU A 336 17.55 -7.84 20.56
C LEU A 336 16.68 -6.77 19.89
N GLY A 337 15.89 -7.13 18.87
CA GLY A 337 14.89 -6.25 18.26
C GLY A 337 15.41 -5.02 17.50
N SER A 338 14.49 -4.37 16.78
CA SER A 338 14.70 -3.07 16.12
C SER A 338 14.86 -1.95 17.16
N SER A 339 15.72 -0.97 16.90
CA SER A 339 15.94 0.21 17.78
C SER A 339 14.63 0.84 18.29
N LYS A 340 13.66 1.09 17.40
CA LYS A 340 12.35 1.68 17.74
C LYS A 340 11.47 0.88 18.72
N ASN A 341 11.78 -0.39 19.00
CA ASN A 341 10.96 -1.29 19.83
C ASN A 341 11.79 -2.00 20.93
N ARG A 342 13.04 -1.57 21.16
CA ARG A 342 13.95 -2.23 22.10
C ARG A 342 13.63 -1.86 23.55
N THR A 343 13.89 -2.76 24.48
CA THR A 343 13.88 -2.47 25.92
C THR A 343 15.27 -2.09 26.42
N LYS A 344 15.35 -1.33 27.52
CA LYS A 344 16.64 -0.99 28.16
C LYS A 344 17.50 -2.21 28.51
N GLU A 345 16.86 -3.33 28.84
CA GLU A 345 17.53 -4.62 29.10
C GLU A 345 18.15 -5.21 27.82
N GLN A 346 17.45 -5.13 26.68
CA GLN A 346 17.98 -5.51 25.36
C GLN A 346 19.07 -4.54 24.88
N GLU A 347 18.98 -3.24 25.18
CA GLU A 347 20.04 -2.25 24.90
C GLU A 347 21.33 -2.60 25.64
N ILE A 348 21.26 -2.80 26.96
CA ILE A 348 22.38 -3.22 27.80
C ILE A 348 22.95 -4.57 27.34
N THR A 349 22.09 -5.55 27.04
CA THR A 349 22.51 -6.87 26.54
C THR A 349 23.23 -6.75 25.20
N GLY A 350 22.73 -5.93 24.28
CA GLY A 350 23.35 -5.67 22.99
C GLY A 350 24.70 -4.96 23.11
N LYS A 351 24.79 -3.93 23.96
CA LYS A 351 26.04 -3.22 24.27
C LYS A 351 27.10 -4.16 24.84
N ASN A 352 26.74 -4.98 25.82
CA ASN A 352 27.64 -5.96 26.43
C ASN A 352 28.10 -7.03 25.43
N LEU A 353 27.24 -7.47 24.51
CA LEU A 353 27.60 -8.41 23.44
C LEU A 353 28.68 -7.83 22.51
N ILE A 354 28.60 -6.53 22.16
CA ILE A 354 29.64 -5.87 21.36
C ILE A 354 30.92 -5.65 22.16
N LEU A 355 30.84 -5.20 23.42
CA LEU A 355 32.03 -5.03 24.28
C LEU A 355 32.80 -6.35 24.46
N ASN A 356 32.10 -7.47 24.67
CA ASN A 356 32.73 -8.79 24.75
C ASN A 356 33.38 -9.22 23.42
N LYS A 357 32.80 -8.85 22.27
CA LYS A 357 33.41 -9.07 20.94
C LYS A 357 34.62 -8.18 20.67
N LEU A 358 34.71 -7.00 21.28
CA LEU A 358 35.86 -6.10 21.19
C LEU A 358 37.02 -6.56 22.09
N ASN A 359 36.72 -6.99 23.32
CA ASN A 359 37.69 -7.50 24.29
C ASN A 359 38.38 -8.82 23.85
N THR A 360 37.93 -9.44 22.76
CA THR A 360 38.45 -10.71 22.21
C THR A 360 39.11 -10.52 20.83
N VAL A 361 39.40 -9.29 20.42
CA VAL A 361 40.05 -8.95 19.14
C VAL A 361 41.58 -9.07 19.23
N SER A 362 42.23 -9.61 18.20
CA SER A 362 43.70 -9.65 18.13
C SER A 362 44.29 -8.28 17.74
N PRO A 363 45.53 -7.95 18.15
CA PRO A 363 46.23 -6.73 17.68
C PRO A 363 46.37 -6.65 16.14
N SER A 364 46.37 -7.79 15.46
CA SER A 364 46.41 -7.94 13.99
C SER A 364 45.05 -7.70 13.29
N THR A 365 44.00 -7.35 14.03
CA THR A 365 42.66 -7.10 13.46
C THR A 365 42.37 -5.60 13.37
N VAL A 366 41.89 -5.15 12.21
CA VAL A 366 41.26 -3.83 12.06
C VAL A 366 39.80 -3.91 12.50
N VAL A 367 39.40 -3.05 13.43
CA VAL A 367 37.98 -2.90 13.83
C VAL A 367 37.40 -1.67 13.14
N ALA A 368 36.19 -1.77 12.59
CA ALA A 368 35.50 -0.61 12.04
C ALA A 368 34.01 -0.59 12.43
N PHE A 369 33.46 0.61 12.62
CA PHE A 369 32.02 0.84 12.76
C PHE A 369 31.53 1.72 11.60
N THR A 370 30.32 1.46 11.09
CA THR A 370 29.75 2.12 9.91
C THR A 370 28.27 2.44 10.07
N ASP A 371 27.83 3.61 9.62
CA ASP A 371 26.45 4.12 9.66
C ASP A 371 26.13 4.95 8.40
N GLY A 372 24.87 4.92 7.95
CA GLY A 372 24.38 5.65 6.78
C GLY A 372 23.15 6.50 7.08
N SER A 373 23.30 7.83 6.99
CA SER A 373 22.24 8.79 7.37
C SER A 373 21.60 9.50 6.17
N CYS A 374 20.36 9.96 6.36
CA CYS A 374 19.54 10.67 5.38
C CYS A 374 18.75 11.81 6.04
N GLN A 375 18.69 12.99 5.43
CA GLN A 375 17.81 14.07 5.86
C GLN A 375 16.33 13.75 5.55
N SER A 376 16.09 13.12 4.41
CA SER A 376 14.82 12.52 3.99
C SER A 376 15.12 11.24 3.20
N ASN A 377 14.19 10.29 3.15
CA ASN A 377 14.42 8.97 2.54
C ASN A 377 13.37 8.68 1.45
N PRO A 378 13.70 8.80 0.15
CA PRO A 378 14.99 9.22 -0.40
C PRO A 378 15.26 10.73 -0.26
N GLY A 379 16.53 11.13 -0.33
CA GLY A 379 16.98 12.51 -0.14
C GLY A 379 18.48 12.66 0.13
N PRO A 380 18.92 13.82 0.67
CA PRO A 380 20.33 14.09 0.94
C PRO A 380 20.90 13.13 1.99
N CYS A 381 21.98 12.44 1.64
CA CYS A 381 22.49 11.30 2.40
C CYS A 381 24.03 11.26 2.50
N GLY A 382 24.51 10.70 3.59
CA GLY A 382 25.93 10.69 3.98
C GLY A 382 26.32 9.41 4.69
N ALA A 383 27.54 8.96 4.42
CA ALA A 383 28.15 7.77 5.01
C ALA A 383 29.17 8.20 6.08
N GLY A 384 29.12 7.55 7.24
CA GLY A 384 30.05 7.74 8.35
C GLY A 384 30.66 6.43 8.80
N ALA A 385 31.96 6.46 9.13
CA ALA A 385 32.66 5.31 9.68
C ALA A 385 33.80 5.74 10.60
N ILE A 386 34.16 4.87 11.55
CA ILE A 386 35.38 4.98 12.34
C ILE A 386 36.16 3.67 12.22
N VAL A 387 37.45 3.78 11.91
CA VAL A 387 38.38 2.65 11.77
C VAL A 387 39.41 2.71 12.90
N ILE A 388 39.67 1.57 13.54
CA ILE A 388 40.51 1.44 14.73
C ILE A 388 41.57 0.36 14.47
N PHE A 389 42.84 0.72 14.57
CA PHE A 389 43.98 -0.19 14.40
C PHE A 389 45.20 0.32 15.18
N ASN A 390 45.90 -0.56 15.90
CA ASN A 390 47.08 -0.21 16.73
C ASN A 390 46.88 1.03 17.63
N ASN A 391 45.75 1.08 18.34
CA ASN A 391 45.30 2.19 19.19
C ASN A 391 45.18 3.56 18.49
N LYS A 392 45.17 3.61 17.16
CA LYS A 392 44.81 4.80 16.37
C LYS A 392 43.35 4.68 15.94
N GLU A 393 42.59 5.74 16.21
CA GLU A 393 41.22 5.93 15.74
C GLU A 393 41.25 6.88 14.53
N ILE A 394 40.52 6.53 13.47
CA ILE A 394 40.49 7.26 12.20
C ILE A 394 39.03 7.44 11.80
N GLU A 395 38.56 8.68 11.87
CA GLU A 395 37.23 9.09 11.42
C GLU A 395 37.19 9.23 9.89
N LEU A 396 36.19 8.63 9.26
CA LEU A 396 35.93 8.69 7.83
C LEU A 396 34.48 9.18 7.62
N LYS A 397 34.29 10.22 6.81
CA LYS A 397 32.96 10.64 6.37
C LYS A 397 32.95 10.95 4.87
N GLN A 398 31.84 10.65 4.21
CA GLN A 398 31.66 10.90 2.78
C GLN A 398 30.21 11.32 2.48
N PRO A 399 29.98 12.54 1.98
CA PRO A 399 28.70 12.93 1.37
C PRO A 399 28.42 12.07 0.13
N VAL A 400 27.23 11.45 0.05
CA VAL A 400 26.97 10.37 -0.94
C VAL A 400 26.15 10.85 -2.13
N SER A 401 24.92 11.33 -1.90
CA SER A 401 23.94 11.71 -2.93
C SER A 401 22.89 12.67 -2.36
N LYS A 402 22.30 13.53 -3.21
CA LYS A 402 21.16 14.41 -2.85
C LYS A 402 19.81 13.70 -2.95
N ARG A 403 19.76 12.53 -3.60
CA ARG A 403 18.54 11.74 -3.86
C ARG A 403 18.70 10.26 -3.42
N GLY A 404 19.65 9.98 -2.54
CA GLY A 404 19.97 8.63 -2.10
C GLY A 404 18.97 8.05 -1.09
N SER A 405 19.09 6.76 -0.83
CA SER A 405 18.34 6.05 0.21
C SER A 405 19.23 5.74 1.41
N ILE A 406 18.64 5.51 2.60
CA ILE A 406 19.40 5.08 3.80
C ILE A 406 20.27 3.86 3.49
N LEU A 407 19.71 2.89 2.75
CA LEU A 407 20.46 1.70 2.33
C LEU A 407 21.64 2.00 1.39
N LEU A 408 21.58 3.07 0.59
CA LEU A 408 22.73 3.50 -0.22
C LEU A 408 23.84 4.06 0.68
N ALA A 409 23.48 4.91 1.64
CA ALA A 409 24.44 5.46 2.60
C ALA A 409 25.12 4.37 3.44
N GLU A 410 24.37 3.38 3.93
CA GLU A 410 24.89 2.20 4.64
C GLU A 410 25.89 1.39 3.83
N LEU A 411 25.55 1.08 2.56
CA LEU A 411 26.44 0.36 1.67
C LEU A 411 27.70 1.18 1.37
N VAL A 412 27.58 2.50 1.19
CA VAL A 412 28.73 3.39 0.97
C VAL A 412 29.59 3.54 2.23
N ALA A 413 29.03 3.47 3.45
CA ALA A 413 29.81 3.45 4.70
C ALA A 413 30.67 2.19 4.83
N ILE A 414 30.11 1.02 4.47
CA ILE A 414 30.88 -0.23 4.34
C ILE A 414 31.95 -0.11 3.25
N LYS A 415 31.61 0.47 2.10
CA LYS A 415 32.55 0.71 0.99
C LYS A 415 33.71 1.64 1.42
N LEU A 416 33.43 2.69 2.19
CA LEU A 416 34.40 3.68 2.67
C LEU A 416 35.48 3.04 3.56
N VAL A 417 35.10 2.11 4.44
CA VAL A 417 36.04 1.30 5.23
C VAL A 417 36.90 0.40 4.34
N LEU A 418 36.29 -0.26 3.35
CA LEU A 418 37.02 -1.17 2.44
C LEU A 418 37.97 -0.40 1.51
N ASP A 419 37.56 0.75 0.99
CA ASP A 419 38.40 1.67 0.23
C ASP A 419 39.58 2.15 1.08
N TYR A 420 39.36 2.48 2.36
CA TYR A 420 40.45 2.84 3.29
C TYR A 420 41.43 1.68 3.51
N VAL A 421 40.95 0.49 3.88
CA VAL A 421 41.80 -0.71 4.07
C VAL A 421 42.57 -1.07 2.80
N SER A 422 41.97 -0.88 1.62
CA SER A 422 42.64 -1.11 0.32
C SER A 422 43.85 -0.20 0.08
N ARG A 423 43.99 0.91 0.81
CA ARG A 423 45.03 1.94 0.66
C ARG A 423 46.08 1.98 1.78
N ILE A 424 45.89 1.24 2.87
CA ILE A 424 46.90 1.10 3.93
C ILE A 424 48.19 0.54 3.33
N GLU A 425 49.36 1.09 3.66
CA GLU A 425 50.64 0.63 3.11
C GLU A 425 51.10 -0.69 3.77
N ASN A 426 51.10 -0.74 5.10
CA ASN A 426 51.56 -1.89 5.90
C ASN A 426 50.51 -3.01 6.05
N LYS A 427 49.93 -3.47 4.93
CA LYS A 427 48.87 -4.51 4.91
C LYS A 427 49.31 -5.86 5.50
N THR A 428 50.61 -6.14 5.49
CA THR A 428 51.21 -7.36 6.04
C THR A 428 51.04 -7.53 7.56
N LEU A 429 50.60 -6.49 8.27
CA LEU A 429 50.30 -6.53 9.70
C LEU A 429 48.81 -6.83 10.00
N ILE A 430 47.97 -7.01 8.97
CA ILE A 430 46.52 -7.20 9.09
C ILE A 430 46.16 -8.64 8.73
N GLU A 431 45.52 -9.36 9.64
CA GLU A 431 44.99 -10.72 9.43
C GLU A 431 43.48 -10.74 9.22
N GLU A 432 42.77 -9.77 9.82
CA GLU A 432 41.30 -9.68 9.82
C GLU A 432 40.84 -8.21 9.80
N VAL A 433 39.70 -7.96 9.17
CA VAL A 433 38.92 -6.73 9.28
C VAL A 433 37.53 -7.11 9.79
N LYS A 434 37.11 -6.52 10.91
CA LYS A 434 35.79 -6.75 11.52
C LYS A 434 34.95 -5.48 11.43
N ILE A 435 33.93 -5.52 10.59
CA ILE A 435 33.05 -4.38 10.28
C ILE A 435 31.74 -4.54 11.05
N PHE A 436 31.45 -3.56 11.91
CA PHE A 436 30.22 -3.44 12.67
C PHE A 436 29.26 -2.44 11.99
N SER A 437 28.08 -2.91 11.57
CA SER A 437 26.98 -2.06 11.04
C SER A 437 25.68 -2.37 11.78
N ASP A 438 24.85 -1.35 11.98
CA ASP A 438 23.49 -1.50 12.54
C ASP A 438 22.46 -1.93 11.47
N SER A 439 22.80 -1.78 10.18
CA SER A 439 21.97 -2.16 9.06
C SER A 439 22.04 -3.66 8.80
N GLN A 440 21.13 -4.39 9.46
CA GLN A 440 20.83 -5.79 9.16
C GLN A 440 20.57 -6.03 7.66
N THR A 441 20.03 -5.02 6.96
CA THR A 441 19.80 -5.06 5.51
C THR A 441 21.09 -5.04 4.71
N ALA A 442 22.04 -4.14 5.03
CA ALA A 442 23.33 -4.08 4.33
C ALA A 442 24.15 -5.35 4.57
N ILE A 443 24.25 -5.80 5.83
CA ILE A 443 24.95 -7.06 6.16
C ILE A 443 24.26 -8.26 5.50
N GLY A 444 22.93 -8.34 5.56
CA GLY A 444 22.14 -9.44 4.98
C GLY A 444 22.20 -9.51 3.46
N ILE A 445 22.34 -8.36 2.78
CA ILE A 445 22.63 -8.30 1.35
C ILE A 445 24.01 -8.92 1.06
N LEU A 446 25.06 -8.45 1.73
CA LEU A 446 26.44 -8.82 1.42
C LEU A 446 26.80 -10.26 1.79
N THR A 447 26.25 -10.79 2.89
CA THR A 447 26.62 -12.09 3.49
C THR A 447 25.55 -13.18 3.35
N LEU A 448 24.29 -12.84 3.64
CA LEU A 448 23.15 -13.78 3.60
C LEU A 448 22.48 -13.85 2.21
N ASN A 449 23.00 -13.12 1.22
CA ASN A 449 22.49 -13.04 -0.15
C ASN A 449 20.99 -12.65 -0.20
N TRP A 450 20.58 -11.67 0.60
CA TRP A 450 19.23 -11.10 0.54
C TRP A 450 18.97 -10.42 -0.82
N LYS A 451 17.72 -10.48 -1.28
CA LYS A 451 17.34 -10.02 -2.63
C LYS A 451 17.45 -8.49 -2.76
N ILE A 452 18.30 -8.04 -3.68
CA ILE A 452 18.47 -6.61 -4.01
C ILE A 452 17.54 -6.19 -5.16
N GLU A 453 16.74 -5.14 -4.96
CA GLU A 453 15.97 -4.50 -6.04
C GLU A 453 16.62 -3.23 -6.59
N ASN A 454 17.26 -2.41 -5.72
CA ASN A 454 18.02 -1.20 -6.07
C ASN A 454 19.39 -1.17 -5.36
N ASN A 455 20.31 -0.28 -5.77
CA ASN A 455 21.67 -0.10 -5.23
C ASN A 455 22.65 -1.28 -5.53
N ARG A 456 22.50 -1.89 -6.71
CA ARG A 456 23.22 -3.10 -7.13
C ARG A 456 24.67 -2.83 -7.55
N SER A 457 24.97 -1.67 -8.14
CA SER A 457 26.35 -1.32 -8.49
C SER A 457 27.22 -1.23 -7.23
N THR A 458 26.81 -0.41 -6.26
CA THR A 458 27.49 -0.28 -4.96
C THR A 458 27.67 -1.64 -4.27
N SER A 459 26.64 -2.50 -4.30
CA SER A 459 26.71 -3.85 -3.73
C SER A 459 27.71 -4.77 -4.46
N HIS A 460 27.83 -4.63 -5.78
CA HIS A 460 28.80 -5.36 -6.61
C HIS A 460 30.24 -4.82 -6.43
N GLU A 461 30.41 -3.50 -6.33
CA GLU A 461 31.68 -2.83 -6.02
C GLU A 461 32.24 -3.31 -4.67
N ILE A 462 31.41 -3.32 -3.62
CA ILE A 462 31.78 -3.82 -2.28
C ILE A 462 32.25 -5.27 -2.34
N ILE A 463 31.50 -6.16 -2.99
CA ILE A 463 31.90 -7.57 -3.13
C ILE A 463 33.18 -7.73 -3.96
N SER A 464 33.40 -6.87 -4.96
CA SER A 464 34.62 -6.86 -5.77
C SER A 464 35.83 -6.42 -4.96
N LEU A 465 35.70 -5.37 -4.14
CA LEU A 465 36.72 -4.92 -3.19
C LEU A 465 37.05 -6.02 -2.16
N ILE A 466 36.03 -6.66 -1.56
CA ILE A 466 36.22 -7.75 -0.60
C ILE A 466 36.98 -8.93 -1.23
N LYS A 467 36.56 -9.38 -2.42
CA LYS A 467 37.24 -10.45 -3.17
C LYS A 467 38.68 -10.06 -3.53
N CYS A 468 38.93 -8.80 -3.87
CA CYS A 468 40.27 -8.29 -4.15
C CYS A 468 41.16 -8.32 -2.91
N ILE A 469 40.70 -7.77 -1.78
CA ILE A 469 41.44 -7.73 -0.51
C ILE A 469 41.75 -9.15 -0.01
N GLN A 470 40.75 -10.03 0.00
CA GLN A 470 40.91 -11.44 0.39
C GLN A 470 41.93 -12.18 -0.50
N LYS A 471 41.84 -12.02 -1.84
CA LYS A 471 42.70 -12.73 -2.78
C LYS A 471 44.14 -12.21 -2.83
N HIS A 472 44.34 -10.88 -2.78
CA HIS A 472 45.65 -10.26 -2.97
C HIS A 472 46.42 -9.98 -1.68
N HIS A 473 45.75 -10.01 -0.52
CA HIS A 473 46.37 -9.72 0.77
C HIS A 473 46.11 -10.79 1.85
N GLY A 474 45.28 -11.80 1.59
CA GLY A 474 44.97 -12.86 2.56
C GLY A 474 44.07 -12.43 3.74
N ILE A 475 43.79 -11.13 3.85
CA ILE A 475 43.00 -10.50 4.92
C ILE A 475 41.57 -11.08 4.95
N ARG A 476 41.18 -11.63 6.09
CA ARG A 476 39.81 -12.10 6.33
C ARG A 476 38.90 -10.89 6.58
N ILE A 477 37.67 -10.91 6.07
CA ILE A 477 36.70 -9.80 6.25
C ILE A 477 35.42 -10.38 6.86
N ASN A 478 35.10 -9.94 8.07
CA ASN A 478 33.96 -10.40 8.87
C ASN A 478 32.99 -9.24 9.11
N PHE A 479 31.69 -9.53 9.06
CA PHE A 479 30.62 -8.58 9.34
C PHE A 479 29.88 -8.98 10.61
N ASP A 480 29.71 -8.03 11.52
CA ASP A 480 28.96 -8.19 12.77
C ASP A 480 27.84 -7.15 12.85
N TRP A 481 26.64 -7.57 13.24
CA TRP A 481 25.58 -6.62 13.56
C TRP A 481 25.81 -5.99 14.94
N THR A 482 25.72 -4.66 15.01
CA THR A 482 25.75 -3.85 16.24
C THR A 482 24.39 -3.19 16.47
N PRO A 483 23.91 -3.04 17.72
CA PRO A 483 22.66 -2.33 17.99
C PRO A 483 22.86 -0.81 17.89
N GLY A 484 22.24 -0.16 16.90
CA GLY A 484 22.15 1.30 16.87
C GLY A 484 21.32 1.87 18.03
N HIS A 485 21.71 3.07 18.50
CA HIS A 485 21.22 3.75 19.70
C HIS A 485 21.28 2.85 20.95
N ALA A 486 22.49 2.43 21.30
CA ALA A 486 22.75 1.56 22.46
C ALA A 486 24.04 1.93 23.19
N ASP A 487 24.45 3.20 23.12
CA ASP A 487 25.66 3.75 23.73
C ASP A 487 26.94 2.97 23.38
N VAL A 488 27.05 2.50 22.13
CA VAL A 488 28.24 1.80 21.61
C VAL A 488 29.12 2.85 20.96
N ARG A 489 30.16 3.32 21.67
CA ARG A 489 31.00 4.48 21.29
C ARG A 489 31.36 4.56 19.80
N GLY A 490 31.81 3.46 19.19
CA GLY A 490 32.15 3.43 17.76
C GLY A 490 30.95 3.65 16.83
N ASN A 491 29.78 3.14 17.19
CA ASN A 491 28.54 3.34 16.42
C ASN A 491 28.02 4.77 16.56
N GLU A 492 28.06 5.36 17.77
CA GLU A 492 27.59 6.74 17.98
C GLU A 492 28.50 7.76 17.27
N ILE A 493 29.80 7.46 17.12
CA ILE A 493 30.72 8.25 16.28
C ILE A 493 30.37 8.10 14.79
N ALA A 494 30.11 6.87 14.32
CA ALA A 494 29.71 6.64 12.92
C ALA A 494 28.40 7.37 12.57
N ASP A 495 27.38 7.28 13.42
CA ASP A 495 26.08 7.99 13.32
C ASP A 495 26.28 9.52 13.22
N LYS A 496 27.13 10.09 14.09
CA LYS A 496 27.49 11.53 14.03
C LYS A 496 28.13 11.90 12.69
N LEU A 497 29.12 11.13 12.24
CA LEU A 497 29.83 11.36 10.97
C LEU A 497 28.90 11.23 9.76
N ALA A 498 27.99 10.27 9.77
CA ALA A 498 26.98 10.06 8.73
C ALA A 498 25.98 11.23 8.67
N LYS A 499 25.53 11.73 9.83
CA LYS A 499 24.65 12.91 9.95
C LYS A 499 25.31 14.22 9.54
N GLU A 500 26.62 14.36 9.75
CA GLU A 500 27.41 15.49 9.20
C GLU A 500 27.49 15.40 7.67
N ALA A 501 27.92 14.26 7.13
CA ALA A 501 28.01 14.02 5.70
C ALA A 501 26.66 14.18 4.97
N ALA A 502 25.53 13.84 5.62
CA ALA A 502 24.19 14.01 5.06
C ALA A 502 23.75 15.48 4.98
N LYS A 503 24.31 16.37 5.80
CA LYS A 503 24.12 17.83 5.68
C LYS A 503 24.97 18.41 4.55
N GLU A 504 26.23 18.00 4.49
CA GLU A 504 27.19 18.34 3.43
C GLU A 504 26.72 17.88 2.04
N ALA A 505 25.92 16.81 1.96
CA ALA A 505 25.40 16.23 0.72
C ALA A 505 24.67 17.23 -0.20
N ASN A 506 24.00 18.24 0.35
CA ASN A 506 23.34 19.28 -0.45
C ASN A 506 24.34 20.15 -1.23
N GLN A 507 25.55 20.34 -0.70
CA GLN A 507 26.56 21.27 -1.20
C GLN A 507 27.47 20.66 -2.29
N ILE A 508 27.46 19.34 -2.47
CA ILE A 508 28.30 18.68 -3.49
C ILE A 508 27.90 19.16 -4.90
N GLN A 509 28.84 19.60 -5.72
CA GLN A 509 28.57 19.96 -7.12
C GLN A 509 28.34 18.75 -8.03
N LYS A 510 28.98 17.61 -7.73
CA LYS A 510 28.86 16.33 -8.44
C LYS A 510 28.84 15.20 -7.42
N GLU A 511 27.73 14.47 -7.32
CA GLU A 511 27.56 13.48 -6.26
C GLU A 511 28.54 12.30 -6.41
N ALA A 512 28.91 11.67 -5.29
CA ALA A 512 29.91 10.62 -5.28
C ALA A 512 29.39 9.27 -5.80
N HIS A 513 28.08 9.02 -5.69
CA HIS A 513 27.43 7.80 -6.18
C HIS A 513 26.07 8.12 -6.83
N ILE A 514 26.10 8.65 -8.06
CA ILE A 514 24.91 8.70 -8.93
C ILE A 514 24.80 7.39 -9.71
N THR A 515 23.79 6.58 -9.39
CA THR A 515 23.13 5.72 -10.37
C THR A 515 21.64 5.80 -10.12
N VAL A 516 20.87 6.18 -11.13
CA VAL A 516 19.41 6.25 -11.08
C VAL A 516 18.85 4.85 -10.84
N THR A 517 18.01 4.67 -9.83
CA THR A 517 17.42 3.35 -9.54
C THR A 517 16.18 3.10 -10.39
N LYS A 518 15.73 1.84 -10.45
CA LYS A 518 14.47 1.48 -11.11
C LYS A 518 13.24 2.10 -10.44
N GLN A 519 13.35 2.49 -9.17
CA GLN A 519 12.31 3.21 -8.46
C GLN A 519 12.29 4.70 -8.82
N ASP A 520 13.45 5.30 -9.14
CA ASP A 520 13.54 6.70 -9.56
C ASP A 520 12.96 6.89 -10.96
N ILE A 521 13.34 6.04 -11.94
CA ILE A 521 12.71 5.98 -13.28
C ILE A 521 11.18 5.87 -13.15
N LYS A 522 10.71 4.95 -12.30
CA LYS A 522 9.28 4.73 -12.06
C LYS A 522 8.59 5.95 -11.42
N THR A 523 9.32 6.80 -10.70
CA THR A 523 8.79 8.03 -10.10
C THR A 523 8.81 9.17 -11.11
N ALA A 524 9.90 9.34 -11.86
CA ALA A 524 10.04 10.29 -12.95
C ALA A 524 9.00 10.09 -14.06
N ALA A 525 8.83 8.85 -14.53
CA ALA A 525 7.79 8.49 -15.50
C ALA A 525 6.38 8.83 -15.00
N ARG A 526 6.13 8.71 -13.69
CA ARG A 526 4.85 9.09 -13.06
C ARG A 526 4.66 10.60 -13.00
N ILE A 527 5.70 11.38 -12.72
CA ILE A 527 5.63 12.84 -12.73
C ILE A 527 5.26 13.32 -14.15
N LEU A 528 5.95 12.82 -15.18
CA LEU A 528 5.66 13.12 -16.58
C LEU A 528 4.19 12.80 -16.96
N VAL A 529 3.73 11.57 -16.72
CA VAL A 529 2.37 11.18 -17.15
C VAL A 529 1.27 11.83 -16.30
N ASN A 530 1.55 12.17 -15.03
CA ASN A 530 0.61 12.95 -14.22
C ASN A 530 0.49 14.40 -14.71
N LYS A 531 1.59 15.05 -15.08
CA LYS A 531 1.56 16.40 -15.68
C LYS A 531 0.80 16.40 -17.01
N LYS A 532 1.05 15.41 -17.87
CA LYS A 532 0.26 15.20 -19.11
C LYS A 532 -1.23 14.94 -18.82
N TRP A 533 -1.55 14.22 -17.75
CA TRP A 533 -2.94 13.96 -17.35
C TRP A 533 -3.63 15.20 -16.78
N GLN A 534 -2.94 15.97 -15.93
CA GLN A 534 -3.42 17.24 -15.40
C GLN A 534 -3.72 18.21 -16.55
N HIS A 535 -2.75 18.48 -17.42
CA HIS A 535 -2.95 19.33 -18.60
C HIS A 535 -4.12 18.87 -19.49
N ARG A 536 -4.35 17.55 -19.64
CA ARG A 536 -5.51 17.01 -20.37
C ARG A 536 -6.82 17.22 -19.61
N TRP A 537 -6.80 17.23 -18.28
CA TRP A 537 -7.96 17.46 -17.43
C TRP A 537 -8.33 18.95 -17.38
N ASP A 538 -7.34 19.84 -17.29
CA ASP A 538 -7.51 21.30 -17.33
C ASP A 538 -8.16 21.73 -18.65
N ASN A 539 -7.63 21.24 -19.78
CA ASN A 539 -8.01 21.63 -21.15
C ASN A 539 -9.05 20.71 -21.81
N SER A 540 -9.80 19.89 -21.06
CA SER A 540 -10.82 19.00 -21.63
C SER A 540 -12.18 19.69 -21.72
N ASP A 541 -12.80 19.74 -22.90
CA ASP A 541 -14.19 20.22 -23.04
C ASP A 541 -15.21 19.39 -22.22
N THR A 542 -14.89 18.12 -21.95
CA THR A 542 -15.76 17.21 -21.20
C THR A 542 -15.60 17.38 -19.68
N GLY A 543 -16.65 17.00 -18.94
CA GLY A 543 -16.58 16.84 -17.49
C GLY A 543 -16.50 18.12 -16.66
N ARG A 544 -16.70 19.31 -17.26
CA ARG A 544 -16.50 20.60 -16.57
C ARG A 544 -17.27 20.75 -15.25
N PHE A 545 -18.51 20.24 -15.17
CA PHE A 545 -19.26 20.20 -13.91
C PHE A 545 -18.53 19.47 -12.78
N TYR A 546 -17.83 18.36 -13.07
CA TYR A 546 -17.00 17.65 -12.08
C TYR A 546 -15.64 18.34 -11.85
N TYR A 547 -15.11 19.06 -12.85
CA TYR A 547 -13.86 19.84 -12.73
C TYR A 547 -13.97 20.93 -11.66
N ASN A 548 -15.10 21.65 -11.60
CA ASN A 548 -15.36 22.68 -10.58
C ASN A 548 -15.03 22.19 -9.16
N PHE A 549 -15.48 20.98 -8.82
CA PHE A 549 -15.30 20.38 -7.50
C PHE A 549 -14.00 19.55 -7.34
N HIS A 550 -13.28 19.29 -8.44
CA HIS A 550 -12.15 18.35 -8.47
C HIS A 550 -11.13 18.70 -9.57
N GLN A 551 -10.44 19.83 -9.38
CA GLN A 551 -9.51 20.38 -10.37
C GLN A 551 -8.22 19.54 -10.52
N THR A 552 -7.77 18.85 -9.47
CA THR A 552 -6.49 18.08 -9.48
C THR A 552 -6.67 16.59 -9.82
N VAL A 553 -5.74 16.02 -10.60
CA VAL A 553 -5.70 14.58 -10.90
C VAL A 553 -4.89 13.79 -9.88
N SER A 554 -5.26 12.53 -9.62
CA SER A 554 -4.61 11.69 -8.60
C SER A 554 -4.57 10.22 -8.98
N ASN A 555 -3.48 9.51 -8.62
CA ASN A 555 -3.37 8.05 -8.72
C ASN A 555 -3.95 7.30 -7.51
N LYS A 556 -4.80 7.95 -6.73
CA LYS A 556 -5.55 7.39 -5.61
C LYS A 556 -7.01 7.80 -5.77
N SER A 557 -7.94 6.85 -5.62
CA SER A 557 -9.35 7.17 -5.36
C SER A 557 -9.43 8.11 -4.18
N THR A 558 -9.87 9.35 -4.40
CA THR A 558 -9.85 10.45 -3.42
C THR A 558 -10.88 10.32 -2.29
N PHE A 559 -11.74 9.29 -2.35
CA PHE A 559 -12.88 9.13 -1.44
C PHE A 559 -12.79 7.86 -0.59
N ASN A 560 -12.86 8.05 0.73
CA ASN A 560 -13.57 7.13 1.61
C ASN A 560 -15.03 7.58 1.67
N TYR A 561 -15.95 6.62 1.70
CA TYR A 561 -17.38 6.82 1.96
C TYR A 561 -17.79 5.78 3.03
N PRO A 562 -18.80 6.07 3.88
CA PRO A 562 -19.25 5.13 4.90
C PRO A 562 -19.70 3.80 4.27
N ASP A 563 -20.57 3.87 3.25
CA ASP A 563 -21.15 2.73 2.56
C ASP A 563 -21.18 2.90 1.02
N HIS A 564 -21.63 1.86 0.32
CA HIS A 564 -21.64 1.81 -1.15
C HIS A 564 -22.86 2.52 -1.80
N LYS A 565 -24.01 2.62 -1.12
CA LYS A 565 -25.21 3.38 -1.57
C LYS A 565 -24.90 4.87 -1.56
N THR A 566 -24.37 5.40 -0.45
CA THR A 566 -23.94 6.81 -0.34
C THR A 566 -22.82 7.14 -1.33
N ALA A 567 -21.81 6.26 -1.45
CA ALA A 567 -20.77 6.39 -2.48
C ALA A 567 -21.32 6.45 -3.91
N LYS A 568 -22.37 5.68 -4.22
CA LYS A 568 -23.03 5.72 -5.54
C LYS A 568 -23.75 7.06 -5.73
N ILE A 569 -24.51 7.53 -4.75
CA ILE A 569 -25.31 8.75 -4.82
C ILE A 569 -24.41 9.97 -5.04
N ILE A 570 -23.44 10.21 -4.13
CA ILE A 570 -22.55 11.39 -4.18
C ILE A 570 -21.77 11.43 -5.50
N ARG A 571 -21.26 10.29 -5.99
CA ARG A 571 -20.58 10.24 -7.29
C ARG A 571 -21.48 10.58 -8.46
N ASN A 572 -22.74 10.11 -8.47
CA ASN A 572 -23.66 10.43 -9.55
C ASN A 572 -24.04 11.92 -9.52
N LEU A 573 -24.31 12.49 -8.34
CA LEU A 573 -24.53 13.94 -8.15
C LEU A 573 -23.34 14.76 -8.63
N ARG A 574 -22.14 14.54 -8.07
CA ARG A 574 -20.88 15.20 -8.49
C ARG A 574 -20.62 15.11 -9.99
N SER A 575 -21.07 14.03 -10.64
CA SER A 575 -20.86 13.82 -12.07
C SER A 575 -21.88 14.54 -12.98
N GLY A 576 -23.09 14.83 -12.49
CA GLY A 576 -24.19 15.41 -13.27
C GLY A 576 -24.90 14.47 -14.25
N TYR A 577 -24.31 13.33 -14.63
CA TYR A 577 -24.81 12.45 -15.71
C TYR A 577 -26.05 11.59 -15.36
N TYR A 578 -26.64 11.75 -14.17
CA TYR A 578 -27.69 10.84 -13.66
C TYR A 578 -29.12 11.39 -13.77
N LEU A 579 -29.32 12.71 -13.80
CA LEU A 579 -30.64 13.34 -13.71
C LEU A 579 -31.35 13.46 -15.08
N LYS A 580 -32.68 13.51 -15.07
CA LYS A 580 -33.54 13.52 -16.26
C LYS A 580 -33.18 14.60 -17.27
N ASN A 581 -32.83 15.81 -16.84
CA ASN A 581 -32.38 16.90 -17.72
C ASN A 581 -31.12 16.52 -18.52
N TYR A 582 -30.20 15.77 -17.92
CA TYR A 582 -29.06 15.23 -18.66
C TYR A 582 -29.47 14.04 -19.55
N GLN A 583 -30.34 13.15 -19.06
CA GLN A 583 -30.80 11.99 -19.84
C GLN A 583 -31.59 12.39 -21.10
N ASN A 584 -32.42 13.44 -21.03
CA ASN A 584 -33.18 14.01 -22.15
C ASN A 584 -32.26 14.42 -23.32
N LYS A 585 -31.08 14.98 -23.03
CA LYS A 585 -30.07 15.37 -24.04
C LYS A 585 -29.47 14.19 -24.80
N ILE A 586 -29.68 12.96 -24.31
CA ILE A 586 -29.27 11.71 -24.96
C ILE A 586 -30.49 10.96 -25.55
N ASN A 587 -31.65 11.04 -24.89
CA ASN A 587 -32.90 10.42 -25.31
C ASN A 587 -34.08 11.38 -25.06
N GLN A 588 -34.53 12.06 -26.10
CA GLN A 588 -35.56 13.10 -26.03
C GLN A 588 -36.93 12.60 -25.53
N ASN A 589 -37.15 11.28 -25.49
CA ASN A 589 -38.38 10.67 -24.96
C ASN A 589 -38.47 10.72 -23.42
N ILE A 590 -37.44 11.21 -22.72
CA ILE A 590 -37.43 11.39 -21.26
C ILE A 590 -37.76 12.85 -20.96
N ASP A 591 -38.84 13.12 -20.21
CA ASP A 591 -39.14 14.49 -19.74
C ASP A 591 -37.98 14.99 -18.86
N PRO A 592 -37.34 16.14 -19.16
CA PRO A 592 -36.23 16.68 -18.37
C PRO A 592 -36.64 17.22 -16.99
N LYS A 593 -37.94 17.22 -16.64
CA LYS A 593 -38.48 17.82 -15.41
C LYS A 593 -38.44 16.91 -14.18
N CYS A 594 -38.24 17.55 -13.04
CA CYS A 594 -38.55 17.02 -11.72
C CYS A 594 -40.07 16.93 -11.52
N GLU A 595 -40.52 16.21 -10.49
CA GLU A 595 -41.95 16.00 -10.21
C GLU A 595 -42.68 17.28 -9.75
N CYS A 596 -41.96 18.29 -9.25
CA CYS A 596 -42.47 19.65 -9.04
C CYS A 596 -42.51 20.52 -10.33
N GLY A 597 -42.27 19.93 -11.51
CA GLY A 597 -42.42 20.60 -12.81
C GLY A 597 -41.24 21.47 -13.28
N GLN A 598 -40.25 21.74 -12.41
CA GLN A 598 -39.00 22.44 -12.74
C GLN A 598 -37.99 21.51 -13.43
N LEU A 599 -36.93 22.04 -14.05
CA LEU A 599 -35.89 21.21 -14.70
C LEU A 599 -35.03 20.46 -13.67
N GLU A 600 -34.82 19.16 -13.89
CA GLU A 600 -34.09 18.31 -12.94
C GLU A 600 -32.56 18.48 -13.07
N THR A 601 -32.01 19.57 -12.50
CA THR A 601 -30.57 19.79 -12.33
C THR A 601 -30.09 19.37 -10.95
N VAL A 602 -28.77 19.16 -10.78
CA VAL A 602 -28.15 18.85 -9.47
C VAL A 602 -28.37 20.02 -8.50
N GLU A 603 -28.26 21.24 -9.02
CA GLU A 603 -28.55 22.49 -8.35
C GLU A 603 -30.00 22.57 -7.85
N HIS A 604 -30.98 22.32 -8.72
CA HIS A 604 -32.39 22.29 -8.35
C HIS A 604 -32.65 21.22 -7.28
N TYR A 605 -32.16 19.99 -7.49
CA TYR A 605 -32.37 18.88 -6.57
C TYR A 605 -31.82 19.16 -5.16
N LEU A 606 -30.60 19.71 -5.06
CA LEU A 606 -29.93 19.97 -3.78
C LEU A 606 -30.32 21.29 -3.12
N LEU A 607 -30.59 22.35 -3.89
CA LEU A 607 -30.80 23.72 -3.35
C LEU A 607 -32.25 24.23 -3.43
N PHE A 608 -33.06 23.81 -4.40
CA PHE A 608 -34.31 24.53 -4.76
C PHE A 608 -35.56 23.65 -4.95
N CYS A 609 -35.49 22.33 -4.79
CA CYS A 609 -36.62 21.44 -5.07
C CYS A 609 -37.56 21.33 -3.86
N GLU A 610 -38.76 21.90 -3.98
CA GLU A 610 -39.81 21.93 -2.94
C GLU A 610 -40.09 20.55 -2.33
N ASN A 611 -40.12 19.49 -3.15
CA ASN A 611 -40.33 18.09 -2.71
C ASN A 611 -39.27 17.57 -1.71
N TYR A 612 -38.14 18.26 -1.56
CA TYR A 612 -37.05 17.90 -0.64
C TYR A 612 -36.76 18.99 0.40
N GLU A 613 -37.66 19.96 0.57
CA GLU A 613 -37.40 21.12 1.43
C GLU A 613 -37.22 20.76 2.92
N GLU A 614 -38.02 19.86 3.47
CA GLU A 614 -37.84 19.36 4.85
C GLU A 614 -36.48 18.67 5.04
N ALA A 615 -36.05 17.87 4.06
CA ALA A 615 -34.74 17.20 4.07
C ALA A 615 -33.58 18.21 3.92
N ARG A 616 -33.79 19.29 3.15
CA ARG A 616 -32.83 20.39 3.02
C ARG A 616 -32.72 21.18 4.31
N GLN A 617 -33.82 21.45 5.01
CA GLN A 617 -33.80 22.16 6.29
C GLN A 617 -33.09 21.34 7.38
N LYS A 618 -33.26 20.01 7.40
CA LYS A 618 -32.44 19.10 8.23
C LYS A 618 -30.95 19.19 7.87
N LEU A 619 -30.61 19.16 6.58
CA LEU A 619 -29.23 19.32 6.12
C LEU A 619 -28.63 20.72 6.41
N ILE A 620 -29.42 21.80 6.33
CA ILE A 620 -29.01 23.16 6.72
C ILE A 620 -28.72 23.20 8.22
N HIS A 621 -29.57 22.57 9.04
CA HIS A 621 -29.36 22.49 10.48
C HIS A 621 -28.09 21.70 10.83
N GLU A 622 -27.87 20.55 10.20
CA GLU A 622 -26.64 19.75 10.34
C GLU A 622 -25.38 20.52 9.88
N ILE A 623 -25.42 21.19 8.73
CA ILE A 623 -24.27 21.96 8.22
C ILE A 623 -23.98 23.17 9.09
N TYR A 624 -25.01 23.89 9.55
CA TYR A 624 -24.86 24.98 10.51
C TYR A 624 -24.25 24.50 11.82
N PHE A 625 -24.72 23.37 12.36
CA PHE A 625 -24.18 22.75 13.57
C PHE A 625 -22.73 22.25 13.40
N ASN A 626 -22.31 21.85 12.20
CA ASN A 626 -20.94 21.36 11.95
C ASN A 626 -19.96 22.45 11.45
N THR A 627 -20.43 23.60 10.96
CA THR A 627 -19.58 24.60 10.28
C THR A 627 -19.85 26.06 10.66
N GLY A 628 -20.91 26.35 11.41
CA GLY A 628 -21.39 27.73 11.68
C GLY A 628 -21.99 28.46 10.47
N SER A 629 -21.99 27.85 9.28
CA SER A 629 -22.51 28.46 8.06
C SER A 629 -23.99 28.12 7.81
N LEU A 630 -24.81 29.15 7.56
CA LEU A 630 -26.15 29.00 6.97
C LEU A 630 -26.11 29.01 5.42
N HIS A 631 -24.95 29.27 4.81
CA HIS A 631 -24.83 29.28 3.35
C HIS A 631 -24.58 27.86 2.83
N ILE A 632 -25.54 27.35 2.04
CA ILE A 632 -25.36 26.17 1.21
C ILE A 632 -25.31 26.60 -0.26
N ASP A 633 -24.24 26.22 -0.93
CA ASP A 633 -24.14 26.19 -2.38
C ASP A 633 -23.75 24.78 -2.86
N LEU A 634 -23.54 24.61 -4.17
CA LEU A 634 -23.04 23.34 -4.70
C LEU A 634 -21.57 23.08 -4.37
N GLU A 635 -20.77 24.11 -4.10
CA GLU A 635 -19.33 23.93 -3.85
C GLU A 635 -19.09 23.37 -2.45
N LEU A 636 -19.76 23.88 -1.41
CA LEU A 636 -19.75 23.30 -0.07
C LEU A 636 -20.25 21.84 -0.06
N LEU A 637 -21.34 21.54 -0.77
CA LEU A 637 -21.93 20.19 -0.79
C LEU A 637 -21.13 19.17 -1.62
N LEU A 638 -20.45 19.61 -2.69
CA LEU A 638 -19.85 18.72 -3.69
C LEU A 638 -18.33 18.83 -3.80
N SER A 639 -17.67 19.85 -3.23
CA SER A 639 -16.20 19.94 -3.15
C SER A 639 -15.60 18.83 -2.27
N ILE A 640 -14.27 18.76 -2.30
CA ILE A 640 -13.48 17.58 -1.90
C ILE A 640 -12.29 18.00 -1.01
N GLU A 641 -12.24 19.26 -0.58
CA GLU A 641 -11.13 19.76 0.21
C GLU A 641 -11.07 19.09 1.58
N LYS A 642 -9.92 18.46 1.87
CA LYS A 642 -9.43 18.41 3.24
C LYS A 642 -9.06 19.84 3.63
N ASN A 643 -10.06 20.61 4.02
CA ASN A 643 -9.82 21.94 4.54
C ASN A 643 -9.33 21.83 5.99
N ASP A 644 -8.07 21.40 6.10
CA ASP A 644 -7.26 21.48 7.32
C ASP A 644 -7.02 22.96 7.75
N ASN A 645 -7.54 23.92 6.95
CA ASN A 645 -7.56 25.37 7.15
C ASN A 645 -8.97 26.00 7.27
N VAL A 646 -10.07 25.23 7.41
CA VAL A 646 -11.35 25.81 7.89
C VAL A 646 -11.26 25.98 9.40
N SER A 647 -10.46 26.96 9.82
CA SER A 647 -10.35 27.41 11.19
C SER A 647 -11.53 28.30 11.56
N VAL A 648 -12.72 27.70 11.66
CA VAL A 648 -13.86 28.37 12.32
C VAL A 648 -13.49 28.56 13.78
N SER A 649 -13.58 29.80 14.25
CA SER A 649 -13.31 30.16 15.65
C SER A 649 -14.26 29.44 16.59
N ASN A 650 -13.70 28.84 17.66
CA ASN A 650 -14.46 28.14 18.70
C ASN A 650 -15.58 29.02 19.28
N GLU A 651 -16.83 28.54 19.24
CA GLU A 651 -17.84 28.87 20.24
C GLU A 651 -18.99 27.81 20.26
N THR A 652 -19.06 27.05 21.36
CA THR A 652 -20.26 26.34 21.86
C THR A 652 -20.97 25.32 20.94
N LEU A 653 -20.26 24.28 20.45
CA LEU A 653 -20.87 23.13 19.73
C LEU A 653 -20.32 21.77 20.22
N MET A 654 -21.23 20.88 20.66
CA MET A 654 -20.92 19.49 21.03
C MET A 654 -20.69 18.59 19.82
N ARG A 655 -20.02 17.45 20.01
CA ARG A 655 -19.69 16.52 18.92
C ARG A 655 -20.31 15.13 19.13
N LEU A 656 -21.64 15.02 19.22
CA LEU A 656 -22.31 13.71 19.10
C LEU A 656 -22.47 13.33 17.62
N LEU A 657 -21.91 12.19 17.21
CA LEU A 657 -21.78 11.78 15.80
C LEU A 657 -22.19 10.32 15.53
N GLY A 658 -23.15 9.80 16.30
CA GLY A 658 -23.93 8.63 15.93
C GLY A 658 -24.03 7.59 17.05
N ASP A 659 -25.28 7.34 17.45
CA ASP A 659 -25.64 6.35 18.45
C ASP A 659 -26.33 5.16 17.77
N PHE A 660 -25.95 3.94 18.17
CA PHE A 660 -26.54 2.69 17.69
C PHE A 660 -26.89 1.79 18.88
N ILE A 661 -28.18 1.53 19.08
CA ILE A 661 -28.73 0.62 20.09
C ILE A 661 -28.88 -0.79 19.47
N CYS A 662 -28.86 -1.85 20.29
CA CYS A 662 -29.04 -3.26 19.90
C CYS A 662 -27.98 -3.80 18.91
N VAL A 663 -26.70 -3.45 19.12
CA VAL A 663 -25.57 -3.84 18.26
C VAL A 663 -25.23 -5.33 18.33
N PHE A 664 -25.44 -5.98 19.48
CA PHE A 664 -25.12 -7.40 19.69
C PHE A 664 -26.28 -8.21 20.25
N LYS A 665 -26.86 -9.06 19.39
CA LYS A 665 -27.89 -10.07 19.73
C LYS A 665 -27.40 -11.24 20.60
N GLN A 666 -26.34 -11.03 21.40
CA GLN A 666 -25.73 -12.00 22.31
C GLN A 666 -25.58 -11.44 23.74
N ALA A 667 -25.71 -10.12 23.91
CA ALA A 667 -25.85 -9.48 25.21
C ALA A 667 -27.35 -9.30 25.51
N ASP A 668 -27.69 -9.08 26.77
CA ASP A 668 -29.06 -8.76 27.16
C ASP A 668 -29.40 -7.30 26.78
N GLY A 669 -28.40 -6.41 26.74
CA GLY A 669 -28.45 -5.12 26.06
C GLY A 669 -27.08 -4.65 25.57
N SER A 670 -27.05 -3.79 24.56
CA SER A 670 -25.83 -3.33 23.90
C SER A 670 -26.00 -1.99 23.18
N ALA A 671 -24.97 -1.15 23.24
CA ALA A 671 -24.95 0.12 22.53
C ALA A 671 -23.54 0.45 22.03
N TYR A 672 -23.48 1.22 20.95
CA TYR A 672 -22.28 1.80 20.38
C TYR A 672 -22.51 3.30 20.17
N ILE A 673 -21.54 4.11 20.61
CA ILE A 673 -21.62 5.57 20.63
C ILE A 673 -20.35 6.17 20.04
N GLU A 674 -20.53 7.20 19.20
CA GLU A 674 -19.45 8.04 18.68
C GLU A 674 -19.58 9.47 19.20
N GLN A 675 -18.70 9.84 20.13
CA GLN A 675 -18.58 11.19 20.69
C GLN A 675 -17.25 11.79 20.21
N GLY A 676 -17.30 12.73 19.27
CA GLY A 676 -16.17 13.18 18.47
C GLY A 676 -15.61 12.02 17.65
N ASN A 677 -14.30 11.77 17.75
CA ASN A 677 -13.70 10.54 17.23
C ASN A 677 -13.55 9.45 18.32
N THR A 678 -14.02 9.67 19.55
CA THR A 678 -14.05 8.65 20.61
C THR A 678 -15.19 7.68 20.35
N LYS A 679 -14.84 6.41 20.15
CA LYS A 679 -15.76 5.32 19.75
C LYS A 679 -15.82 4.30 20.88
N VAL A 680 -16.99 4.15 21.49
CA VAL A 680 -17.15 3.28 22.68
C VAL A 680 -18.26 2.25 22.43
N LEU A 681 -18.00 1.03 22.89
CA LEU A 681 -18.88 -0.12 22.76
C LEU A 681 -19.23 -0.63 24.16
N ALA A 682 -20.51 -0.58 24.52
CA ALA A 682 -21.04 -1.01 25.81
C ALA A 682 -21.94 -2.24 25.63
N THR A 683 -21.82 -3.21 26.56
CA THR A 683 -22.68 -4.40 26.61
C THR A 683 -23.04 -4.71 28.05
N VAL A 684 -24.31 -5.02 28.28
CA VAL A 684 -24.89 -5.37 29.57
C VAL A 684 -25.37 -6.82 29.53
N TYR A 685 -25.09 -7.54 30.61
CA TYR A 685 -25.61 -8.88 30.85
C TYR A 685 -26.32 -8.93 32.20
N GLY A 686 -27.44 -9.66 32.25
CA GLY A 686 -28.30 -9.77 33.41
C GLY A 686 -29.48 -8.79 33.42
N PRO A 687 -30.27 -8.75 34.52
CA PRO A 687 -30.00 -9.37 35.82
C PRO A 687 -29.98 -10.91 35.79
N HIS A 688 -28.85 -11.52 36.19
CA HIS A 688 -28.69 -12.97 36.26
C HIS A 688 -28.13 -13.46 37.60
N GLU A 689 -28.18 -14.76 37.88
CA GLU A 689 -27.58 -15.33 39.11
C GLU A 689 -26.06 -15.06 39.17
N ILE A 690 -25.52 -14.83 40.38
CA ILE A 690 -24.09 -14.55 40.59
C ILE A 690 -23.22 -15.76 40.20
N ARG A 691 -22.44 -15.61 39.13
CA ARG A 691 -21.52 -16.65 38.62
C ARG A 691 -20.16 -16.58 39.32
N GLY A 692 -20.08 -17.11 40.53
CA GLY A 692 -18.79 -17.19 41.25
C GLY A 692 -18.89 -17.52 42.74
N SER A 693 -18.02 -16.93 43.54
CA SER A 693 -18.00 -17.14 45.00
C SER A 693 -19.24 -16.54 45.66
N ARG A 694 -20.03 -17.39 46.33
CA ARG A 694 -21.22 -17.02 47.10
C ARG A 694 -20.97 -15.97 48.20
N ALA A 695 -19.72 -15.72 48.57
CA ALA A 695 -19.34 -14.66 49.51
C ALA A 695 -19.60 -13.23 48.99
N LYS A 696 -19.87 -13.04 47.68
CA LYS A 696 -20.26 -11.75 47.09
C LYS A 696 -21.79 -11.54 46.98
N LEU A 697 -22.59 -12.46 47.53
CA LEU A 697 -24.05 -12.40 47.44
C LEU A 697 -24.63 -11.30 48.32
N LEU A 698 -25.24 -10.28 47.70
CA LEU A 698 -26.09 -9.32 48.37
C LEU A 698 -27.53 -9.86 48.44
N LEU A 699 -28.12 -9.83 49.64
CA LEU A 699 -29.47 -10.39 49.89
C LEU A 699 -30.59 -9.35 49.73
N ASP A 700 -30.21 -8.07 49.85
CA ASP A 700 -31.04 -6.87 49.87
C ASP A 700 -31.14 -6.17 48.49
N ARG A 701 -30.13 -6.34 47.64
CA ARG A 701 -29.98 -5.62 46.36
C ARG A 701 -29.21 -6.43 45.31
N VAL A 702 -29.19 -5.93 44.08
CA VAL A 702 -28.36 -6.44 42.98
C VAL A 702 -26.88 -6.09 43.15
N LEU A 703 -25.99 -6.96 42.68
CA LEU A 703 -24.57 -6.64 42.53
C LEU A 703 -24.32 -6.03 41.15
N VAL A 704 -24.16 -4.71 41.07
CA VAL A 704 -23.62 -4.06 39.86
C VAL A 704 -22.12 -4.34 39.77
N ASN A 705 -21.65 -4.79 38.61
CA ASN A 705 -20.23 -5.07 38.36
C ASN A 705 -19.83 -4.49 37.00
N CYS A 706 -19.15 -3.35 37.03
CA CYS A 706 -18.63 -2.71 35.83
C CYS A 706 -17.24 -3.26 35.46
N GLN A 707 -16.87 -3.16 34.19
CA GLN A 707 -15.50 -3.36 33.71
C GLN A 707 -15.19 -2.44 32.53
N TYR A 708 -14.31 -1.48 32.75
CA TYR A 708 -13.75 -0.61 31.71
C TYR A 708 -12.52 -1.25 31.04
N SER A 709 -12.39 -1.03 29.74
CA SER A 709 -11.31 -1.56 28.91
C SER A 709 -11.00 -0.60 27.74
N MET A 710 -9.76 -0.60 27.28
CA MET A 710 -9.35 0.15 26.09
C MET A 710 -8.65 -0.79 25.11
N ALA A 711 -9.11 -0.85 23.87
CA ALA A 711 -8.48 -1.67 22.84
C ALA A 711 -7.01 -1.26 22.66
N THR A 712 -6.10 -2.21 22.41
CA THR A 712 -4.65 -1.89 22.32
C THR A 712 -4.30 -0.85 21.25
N PHE A 713 -5.20 -0.61 20.29
CA PHE A 713 -5.08 0.33 19.17
C PHE A 713 -5.93 1.60 19.33
N SER A 714 -6.63 1.81 20.45
CA SER A 714 -7.58 2.94 20.59
C SER A 714 -6.91 4.31 20.66
N THR A 715 -5.66 4.35 21.12
CA THR A 715 -4.82 5.55 21.23
C THR A 715 -3.73 5.57 20.15
N GLY A 716 -3.22 6.75 19.80
CA GLY A 716 -2.16 6.91 18.79
C GLY A 716 -0.87 6.14 19.10
N GLU A 717 -0.51 6.03 20.38
CA GLU A 717 0.46 5.03 20.85
C GLU A 717 -0.24 3.74 21.28
N ARG A 718 0.35 2.59 20.95
CA ARG A 718 -0.25 1.28 21.19
C ARG A 718 -0.15 0.84 22.67
N LYS A 719 -1.27 0.75 23.39
CA LYS A 719 -1.31 0.22 24.77
C LYS A 719 -0.81 -1.23 24.84
N ARG A 720 0.02 -1.52 25.85
CA ARG A 720 0.61 -2.86 26.09
C ARG A 720 -0.38 -3.92 26.60
N ARG A 721 -1.43 -3.50 27.32
CA ARG A 721 -2.52 -4.33 27.85
C ARG A 721 -3.82 -3.52 27.79
N PRO A 722 -4.99 -4.15 27.53
CA PRO A 722 -6.26 -3.43 27.44
C PRO A 722 -6.95 -3.19 28.80
N ARG A 723 -6.62 -4.00 29.81
CA ARG A 723 -7.23 -4.02 31.16
C ARG A 723 -6.14 -4.23 32.21
N GLY A 724 -6.36 -3.72 33.43
CA GLY A 724 -5.50 -3.97 34.59
C GLY A 724 -4.28 -3.05 34.71
N ASP A 725 -4.25 -1.95 33.95
CA ASP A 725 -3.50 -0.74 34.29
C ASP A 725 -4.29 0.11 35.30
N ARG A 726 -3.61 0.98 36.08
CA ARG A 726 -4.25 1.74 37.17
C ARG A 726 -5.46 2.54 36.67
N LYS A 727 -5.30 3.29 35.56
CA LYS A 727 -6.37 4.12 34.98
C LYS A 727 -7.61 3.30 34.54
N SER A 728 -7.50 2.02 34.17
CA SER A 728 -8.70 1.21 33.89
C SER A 728 -9.38 0.66 35.15
N GLN A 729 -8.64 0.39 36.23
CA GLN A 729 -9.22 0.00 37.52
C GLN A 729 -9.94 1.19 38.18
N GLU A 730 -9.30 2.36 38.14
CA GLU A 730 -9.81 3.68 38.56
C GLU A 730 -11.11 4.00 37.82
N MET A 731 -11.10 3.99 36.48
CA MET A 731 -12.30 4.21 35.66
C MET A 731 -13.41 3.15 35.88
N THR A 732 -13.04 1.90 36.18
CA THR A 732 -14.00 0.84 36.53
C THR A 732 -14.71 1.13 37.86
N MET A 733 -14.01 1.71 38.84
CA MET A 733 -14.62 2.14 40.11
C MET A 733 -15.56 3.32 39.89
N HIS A 734 -15.19 4.30 39.05
CA HIS A 734 -16.00 5.49 38.77
C HIS A 734 -17.32 5.11 38.06
N LEU A 735 -17.25 4.25 37.02
CA LEU A 735 -18.44 3.70 36.34
C LEU A 735 -19.33 2.93 37.33
N LYS A 736 -18.75 2.15 38.25
CA LYS A 736 -19.54 1.43 39.25
C LYS A 736 -20.26 2.39 40.21
N GLN A 737 -19.58 3.38 40.77
CA GLN A 737 -20.20 4.37 41.68
C GLN A 737 -21.38 5.08 41.01
N THR A 738 -21.20 5.45 39.73
CA THR A 738 -22.22 6.11 38.92
C THR A 738 -23.46 5.23 38.73
N PHE A 739 -23.30 3.97 38.32
CA PHE A 739 -24.45 3.09 38.05
C PHE A 739 -25.06 2.45 39.32
N ASP A 740 -24.31 2.23 40.40
CA ASP A 740 -24.87 1.86 41.73
C ASP A 740 -25.85 2.93 42.25
N ALA A 741 -25.63 4.20 41.90
CA ALA A 741 -26.49 5.32 42.28
C ALA A 741 -27.72 5.49 41.37
N ALA A 742 -27.64 5.12 40.09
CA ALA A 742 -28.71 5.30 39.10
C ALA A 742 -29.66 4.09 38.97
N ILE A 743 -29.14 2.86 39.01
CA ILE A 743 -29.93 1.63 38.87
C ILE A 743 -30.82 1.42 40.10
N MET A 744 -32.04 0.89 39.90
CA MET A 744 -32.96 0.54 40.98
C MET A 744 -32.57 -0.81 41.63
N THR A 745 -31.41 -0.83 42.28
CA THR A 745 -30.72 -2.03 42.77
C THR A 745 -31.57 -2.95 43.67
N ASN A 746 -32.57 -2.41 44.38
CA ASN A 746 -33.49 -3.15 45.24
C ASN A 746 -34.45 -4.10 44.48
N LEU A 747 -34.63 -3.94 43.16
CA LEU A 747 -35.59 -4.75 42.38
C LEU A 747 -35.06 -6.15 42.03
N TYR A 748 -33.74 -6.35 42.05
CA TYR A 748 -33.10 -7.63 41.70
C TYR A 748 -32.17 -8.15 42.82
N PRO A 749 -32.70 -8.42 44.04
CA PRO A 749 -31.91 -9.02 45.10
C PRO A 749 -31.28 -10.34 44.63
N ARG A 750 -30.11 -10.69 45.18
CA ARG A 750 -29.36 -11.93 44.88
C ARG A 750 -28.85 -12.09 43.45
N SER A 751 -29.07 -11.08 42.59
CA SER A 751 -28.69 -11.10 41.17
C SER A 751 -27.45 -10.23 40.90
N GLN A 752 -26.91 -10.33 39.69
CA GLN A 752 -25.77 -9.56 39.18
C GLN A 752 -26.15 -8.88 37.87
N ILE A 753 -25.68 -7.65 37.68
CA ILE A 753 -25.71 -6.93 36.40
C ILE A 753 -24.25 -6.64 36.04
N ASP A 754 -23.79 -7.23 34.92
CA ASP A 754 -22.43 -7.10 34.42
C ASP A 754 -22.39 -6.08 33.27
N ILE A 755 -21.72 -4.95 33.48
CA ILE A 755 -21.60 -3.84 32.52
C ILE A 755 -20.16 -3.80 31.98
N PHE A 756 -19.97 -4.23 30.73
CA PHE A 756 -18.68 -4.17 30.06
C PHE A 756 -18.62 -2.98 29.10
N VAL A 757 -17.53 -2.21 29.16
CA VAL A 757 -17.28 -1.08 28.25
C VAL A 757 -15.89 -1.21 27.63
N GLU A 758 -15.82 -1.18 26.30
CA GLU A 758 -14.59 -1.27 25.52
C GLU A 758 -14.44 -0.04 24.61
N VAL A 759 -13.44 0.80 24.90
CA VAL A 759 -13.10 1.96 24.07
C VAL A 759 -12.31 1.48 22.85
N LEU A 760 -12.88 1.64 21.65
CA LEU A 760 -12.28 1.22 20.38
C LEU A 760 -11.39 2.29 19.76
N GLN A 761 -11.74 3.57 19.95
CA GLN A 761 -10.96 4.73 19.56
C GLN A 761 -11.09 5.82 20.64
N SER A 762 -10.01 6.57 20.89
CA SER A 762 -9.87 7.50 22.00
C SER A 762 -9.33 8.84 21.47
N ASP A 763 -10.11 9.90 21.65
CA ASP A 763 -9.86 11.26 21.15
C ASP A 763 -10.31 12.33 22.18
N GLY A 764 -10.20 12.02 23.47
CA GLY A 764 -10.74 12.81 24.60
C GLY A 764 -12.08 12.26 25.11
N GLY A 765 -12.64 12.87 26.17
CA GLY A 765 -13.99 12.55 26.68
C GLY A 765 -14.25 11.10 27.11
N ASN A 766 -13.21 10.27 27.29
CA ASN A 766 -13.31 8.80 27.35
C ASN A 766 -14.31 8.25 28.38
N TYR A 767 -14.40 8.88 29.55
CA TYR A 767 -15.36 8.47 30.60
C TYR A 767 -16.79 8.85 30.23
N CYS A 768 -16.98 10.05 29.69
CA CYS A 768 -18.29 10.60 29.33
C CYS A 768 -18.98 9.71 28.29
N ALA A 769 -18.28 9.41 27.19
CA ALA A 769 -18.75 8.47 26.17
C ALA A 769 -18.99 7.05 26.74
N SER A 770 -18.22 6.63 27.76
CA SER A 770 -18.41 5.33 28.43
C SER A 770 -19.65 5.28 29.31
N VAL A 771 -19.98 6.36 30.01
CA VAL A 771 -21.24 6.48 30.77
C VAL A 771 -22.42 6.56 29.80
N ASN A 772 -22.37 7.45 28.81
CA ASN A 772 -23.45 7.66 27.84
C ASN A 772 -23.79 6.35 27.08
N GLY A 773 -22.77 5.63 26.58
CA GLY A 773 -22.97 4.33 25.94
C GLY A 773 -23.48 3.24 26.90
N ALA A 774 -23.02 3.20 28.16
CA ALA A 774 -23.52 2.24 29.15
C ALA A 774 -24.96 2.54 29.57
N THR A 775 -25.38 3.81 29.64
CA THR A 775 -26.79 4.22 29.85
C THR A 775 -27.68 3.68 28.73
N LEU A 776 -27.29 3.83 27.46
CA LEU A 776 -28.04 3.25 26.34
C LEU A 776 -28.11 1.72 26.41
N ALA A 777 -27.01 1.05 26.75
CA ALA A 777 -26.99 -0.42 26.86
C ALA A 777 -27.82 -0.96 28.04
N LEU A 778 -27.97 -0.18 29.13
CA LEU A 778 -28.88 -0.49 30.25
C LEU A 778 -30.36 -0.32 29.87
N ILE A 779 -30.67 0.65 29.00
CA ILE A 779 -32.01 0.87 28.45
C ILE A 779 -32.38 -0.24 27.46
N ASP A 780 -31.46 -0.65 26.57
CA ASP A 780 -31.62 -1.81 25.67
C ASP A 780 -31.90 -3.10 26.44
N ALA A 781 -31.21 -3.30 27.58
CA ALA A 781 -31.43 -4.43 28.50
C ALA A 781 -32.75 -4.32 29.31
N GLY A 782 -33.51 -3.24 29.18
CA GLY A 782 -34.76 -3.01 29.92
C GLY A 782 -34.59 -2.87 31.44
N ILE A 783 -33.40 -2.50 31.92
CA ILE A 783 -33.07 -2.44 33.35
C ILE A 783 -33.61 -1.13 33.97
N PRO A 784 -34.48 -1.19 35.00
CA PRO A 784 -35.01 0.01 35.65
C PRO A 784 -33.91 0.87 36.30
N MET A 785 -33.79 2.10 35.81
CA MET A 785 -33.00 3.17 36.40
C MET A 785 -33.93 4.29 36.88
N LYS A 786 -33.47 5.08 37.85
CA LYS A 786 -34.20 6.26 38.37
C LYS A 786 -34.40 7.32 37.29
N ASP A 787 -33.38 7.49 36.45
CA ASP A 787 -33.31 8.40 35.33
C ASP A 787 -32.20 7.94 34.36
N PHE A 788 -32.07 8.60 33.21
CA PHE A 788 -30.87 8.53 32.38
C PHE A 788 -29.66 9.02 33.17
N VAL A 789 -28.49 8.42 32.95
CA VAL A 789 -27.22 9.04 33.36
C VAL A 789 -26.55 9.63 32.13
N CYS A 790 -26.37 10.95 32.14
CA CYS A 790 -25.69 11.67 31.07
C CYS A 790 -24.41 12.28 31.64
N ALA A 791 -23.31 12.17 30.89
CA ALA A 791 -22.01 12.66 31.31
C ALA A 791 -21.33 13.49 30.22
N CYS A 792 -20.64 14.55 30.64
CA CYS A 792 -19.85 15.41 29.78
C CYS A 792 -18.60 15.91 30.51
N SER A 793 -17.56 16.23 29.75
CA SER A 793 -16.36 16.89 30.24
C SER A 793 -16.44 18.39 29.95
N ALA A 794 -15.73 19.19 30.74
CA ALA A 794 -15.56 20.61 30.52
C ALA A 794 -14.16 21.05 30.92
N SER A 795 -13.73 22.19 30.41
CA SER A 795 -12.44 22.82 30.74
C SER A 795 -12.56 24.34 30.74
N PHE A 796 -11.46 25.02 31.03
CA PHE A 796 -11.35 26.48 31.06
C PHE A 796 -10.07 26.90 30.33
N VAL A 797 -10.24 27.51 29.15
CA VAL A 797 -9.15 27.81 28.21
C VAL A 797 -9.33 29.23 27.69
N ASN A 798 -8.28 30.04 27.72
CA ASN A 798 -8.30 31.45 27.29
C ASN A 798 -9.47 32.25 27.91
N ASP A 799 -9.57 32.16 29.25
CA ASP A 799 -10.61 32.77 30.10
C ASP A 799 -12.08 32.38 29.80
N ASN A 800 -12.30 31.37 28.96
CA ASN A 800 -13.64 30.88 28.59
C ASN A 800 -13.82 29.41 29.01
N PRO A 801 -15.00 29.04 29.56
CA PRO A 801 -15.34 27.64 29.81
C PRO A 801 -15.71 26.96 28.48
N ILE A 802 -15.20 25.75 28.25
CA ILE A 802 -15.48 24.90 27.09
C ILE A 802 -16.04 23.55 27.54
N ALA A 803 -16.81 22.88 26.67
CA ALA A 803 -17.43 21.57 26.93
C ALA A 803 -16.95 20.53 25.90
N ASP A 804 -17.11 19.25 26.22
CA ASP A 804 -16.83 18.10 25.34
C ASP A 804 -15.37 18.06 24.84
N ILE A 805 -14.42 18.13 25.79
CA ILE A 805 -12.99 18.29 25.44
C ILE A 805 -12.39 17.08 24.71
N ASN A 806 -11.66 17.39 23.64
CA ASN A 806 -10.94 16.40 22.84
C ASN A 806 -9.47 16.23 23.29
N TYR A 807 -8.79 15.25 22.72
CA TYR A 807 -7.42 14.87 23.11
C TYR A 807 -6.39 16.01 22.98
N LEU A 808 -6.57 16.96 22.06
CA LEU A 808 -5.68 18.11 21.92
C LEU A 808 -5.90 19.13 23.06
N GLU A 809 -7.13 19.30 23.52
CA GLU A 809 -7.47 20.13 24.69
C GLU A 809 -7.01 19.45 26.00
N GLU A 810 -7.25 18.15 26.17
CA GLU A 810 -6.71 17.32 27.27
C GLU A 810 -5.17 17.44 27.32
N SER A 811 -4.51 17.32 26.17
CA SER A 811 -3.04 17.43 26.06
C SER A 811 -2.49 18.85 26.21
N SER A 812 -3.33 19.88 26.12
CA SER A 812 -2.93 21.28 26.31
C SER A 812 -2.74 21.66 27.78
N GLY A 813 -3.04 20.75 28.72
CA GLY A 813 -2.80 20.94 30.14
C GLY A 813 -3.81 21.85 30.85
N GLY A 814 -5.00 22.04 30.25
CA GLY A 814 -6.11 22.75 30.88
C GLY A 814 -6.65 22.03 32.14
N PRO A 815 -7.47 22.71 32.96
CA PRO A 815 -8.25 22.07 34.01
C PRO A 815 -9.32 21.18 33.37
N GLU A 816 -9.33 19.88 33.68
CA GLU A 816 -10.39 18.96 33.22
C GLU A 816 -11.41 18.79 34.35
N LEU A 817 -12.69 19.03 34.07
CA LEU A 817 -13.80 18.68 34.93
C LEU A 817 -14.65 17.63 34.23
N ILE A 818 -14.94 16.52 34.90
CA ILE A 818 -15.82 15.46 34.42
C ILE A 818 -17.05 15.44 35.33
N VAL A 819 -18.23 15.53 34.72
CA VAL A 819 -19.52 15.55 35.43
C VAL A 819 -20.45 14.49 34.85
N ALA A 820 -21.18 13.77 35.70
CA ALA A 820 -22.32 12.95 35.31
C ALA A 820 -23.54 13.29 36.17
N THR A 821 -24.71 13.44 35.54
CA THR A 821 -25.95 13.90 36.20
C THR A 821 -27.14 12.98 35.91
N LEU A 822 -28.19 13.12 36.74
CA LEU A 822 -29.56 12.69 36.45
C LEU A 822 -30.37 13.89 35.93
N PRO A 823 -30.61 14.04 34.61
CA PRO A 823 -31.12 15.26 34.00
C PRO A 823 -32.51 15.73 34.47
N LYS A 824 -33.35 14.85 35.04
CA LYS A 824 -34.68 15.19 35.56
C LYS A 824 -34.66 15.76 36.98
N SER A 825 -33.58 15.59 37.72
CA SER A 825 -33.45 16.04 39.11
C SER A 825 -32.25 16.97 39.36
N ASP A 826 -31.48 17.28 38.32
CA ASP A 826 -30.21 18.03 38.36
C ASP A 826 -29.19 17.49 39.37
N GLN A 827 -29.34 16.23 39.79
CA GLN A 827 -28.45 15.61 40.77
C GLN A 827 -27.17 15.18 40.07
N ILE A 828 -26.05 15.78 40.47
CA ILE A 828 -24.72 15.29 40.11
C ILE A 828 -24.48 13.95 40.83
N VAL A 829 -24.22 12.91 40.04
CA VAL A 829 -23.95 11.53 40.48
C VAL A 829 -22.45 11.30 40.64
N PHE A 830 -21.65 11.93 39.77
CA PHE A 830 -20.21 11.82 39.75
C PHE A 830 -19.59 13.16 39.36
N LEU A 831 -18.50 13.52 40.04
CA LEU A 831 -17.71 14.73 39.81
C LEU A 831 -16.22 14.37 40.01
N GLU A 832 -15.41 14.59 38.97
CA GLU A 832 -13.94 14.46 39.05
C GLU A 832 -13.30 15.72 38.46
N GLN A 833 -12.26 16.25 39.12
CA GLN A 833 -11.49 17.39 38.62
C GLN A 833 -10.02 17.03 38.57
N ASN A 834 -9.42 17.14 37.39
CA ASN A 834 -7.99 17.01 37.15
C ASN A 834 -7.38 18.38 36.79
N SER A 835 -6.10 18.58 37.14
CA SER A 835 -5.38 19.85 37.01
C SER A 835 -5.96 21.01 37.84
N ARG A 836 -5.32 22.20 37.80
CA ARG A 836 -5.59 23.34 38.69
C ARG A 836 -6.56 24.35 38.06
N LEU A 837 -7.64 24.68 38.77
CA LEU A 837 -8.61 25.73 38.44
C LEU A 837 -8.65 26.79 39.56
N HIS A 838 -9.16 28.00 39.27
CA HIS A 838 -9.45 29.05 40.28
C HIS A 838 -10.90 28.95 40.74
N GLU A 839 -11.17 29.19 42.03
CA GLU A 839 -12.50 29.00 42.64
C GLU A 839 -13.60 29.81 41.93
N ASP A 840 -13.34 31.07 41.62
CA ASP A 840 -14.25 31.99 40.88
C ASP A 840 -14.67 31.49 39.48
N ASN A 841 -13.96 30.50 38.92
CA ASN A 841 -14.25 29.89 37.62
C ASN A 841 -14.81 28.47 37.74
N LEU A 842 -14.76 27.84 38.93
CA LEU A 842 -15.27 26.47 39.15
C LEU A 842 -16.78 26.39 38.92
N SER A 843 -17.55 27.36 39.42
CA SER A 843 -19.00 27.46 39.17
C SER A 843 -19.33 27.49 37.68
N LYS A 844 -18.68 28.38 36.91
CA LYS A 844 -18.88 28.54 35.46
C LYS A 844 -18.64 27.25 34.68
N VAL A 845 -17.62 26.48 35.07
CA VAL A 845 -17.27 25.20 34.42
C VAL A 845 -18.23 24.08 34.85
N ILE A 846 -18.67 24.04 36.11
CA ILE A 846 -19.72 23.12 36.58
C ILE A 846 -21.04 23.42 35.87
N ASP A 847 -21.49 24.67 35.83
CA ASP A 847 -22.76 25.08 35.21
C ASP A 847 -22.78 24.75 33.71
N LEU A 848 -21.66 25.00 33.01
CA LEU A 848 -21.51 24.58 31.61
C LEU A 848 -21.56 23.05 31.46
N ALA A 849 -20.89 22.29 32.33
CA ALA A 849 -20.88 20.83 32.28
C ALA A 849 -22.23 20.20 32.63
N VAL A 850 -22.98 20.77 33.58
CA VAL A 850 -24.33 20.33 33.95
C VAL A 850 -25.32 20.66 32.84
N LYS A 851 -25.27 21.87 32.25
CA LYS A 851 -26.03 22.20 31.04
C LYS A 851 -25.70 21.22 29.91
N SER A 852 -24.42 20.97 29.69
CA SER A 852 -23.90 20.03 28.69
C SER A 852 -24.47 18.61 28.88
N CYS A 853 -24.62 18.13 30.11
CA CYS A 853 -25.26 16.83 30.36
C CYS A 853 -26.76 16.82 29.99
N LYS A 854 -27.45 17.97 29.98
CA LYS A 854 -28.84 18.10 29.47
C LYS A 854 -28.88 18.16 27.94
N ASP A 855 -27.88 18.78 27.32
CA ASP A 855 -27.73 18.81 25.86
C ASP A 855 -27.39 17.40 25.31
N VAL A 856 -26.65 16.57 26.06
CA VAL A 856 -26.49 15.12 25.79
C VAL A 856 -27.81 14.37 25.99
N TYR A 857 -28.55 14.65 27.06
CA TYR A 857 -29.81 13.96 27.39
C TYR A 857 -30.85 14.04 26.27
N THR A 858 -31.01 15.19 25.62
CA THR A 858 -32.01 15.34 24.54
C THR A 858 -31.68 14.48 23.33
N VAL A 859 -30.39 14.29 23.01
CA VAL A 859 -29.93 13.39 21.93
C VAL A 859 -30.17 11.92 22.31
N LEU A 860 -29.84 11.52 23.55
CA LEU A 860 -30.03 10.14 24.01
C LEU A 860 -31.52 9.77 24.14
N ASP A 861 -32.37 10.66 24.65
CA ASP A 861 -33.82 10.45 24.76
C ASP A 861 -34.49 10.37 23.37
N GLN A 862 -34.06 11.19 22.40
CA GLN A 862 -34.53 11.08 21.02
C GLN A 862 -34.12 9.75 20.38
N THR A 863 -32.84 9.34 20.51
CA THR A 863 -32.35 8.06 19.99
C THR A 863 -33.12 6.86 20.56
N VAL A 864 -33.42 6.89 21.87
CA VAL A 864 -34.22 5.85 22.53
C VAL A 864 -35.67 5.84 22.02
N ARG A 865 -36.30 7.00 21.79
CA ARG A 865 -37.65 7.10 21.21
C ARG A 865 -37.71 6.51 19.81
N ASP A 866 -36.75 6.85 18.96
CA ASP A 866 -36.70 6.35 17.59
C ASP A 866 -36.48 4.84 17.56
N HIS A 867 -35.59 4.30 18.42
CA HIS A 867 -35.39 2.86 18.54
C HIS A 867 -36.65 2.12 19.03
N VAL A 868 -37.36 2.66 20.02
CA VAL A 868 -38.64 2.09 20.49
C VAL A 868 -39.71 2.15 19.40
N SER A 869 -39.71 3.19 18.56
CA SER A 869 -40.59 3.31 17.39
C SER A 869 -40.27 2.26 16.31
N GLU A 870 -38.99 2.00 16.02
CA GLU A 870 -38.61 0.89 15.12
C GLU A 870 -39.02 -0.49 15.69
N LEU A 871 -38.91 -0.68 17.01
CA LEU A 871 -39.32 -1.91 17.68
C LEU A 871 -40.84 -2.13 17.67
N SER A 872 -41.67 -1.11 17.88
CA SER A 872 -43.13 -1.25 17.83
C SER A 872 -43.63 -1.56 16.42
N ASN A 873 -43.11 -0.84 15.41
CA ASN A 873 -43.38 -1.09 13.99
C ASN A 873 -42.99 -2.52 13.57
N SER A 874 -41.86 -3.04 14.05
CA SER A 874 -41.41 -4.40 13.70
C SER A 874 -42.19 -5.54 14.36
N HIS A 875 -42.93 -5.26 15.45
CA HIS A 875 -43.74 -6.25 16.17
C HIS A 875 -45.26 -6.11 15.93
N GLY A 876 -45.70 -5.10 15.14
CA GLY A 876 -47.11 -4.90 14.81
C GLY A 876 -47.96 -4.37 15.97
N TRP A 877 -47.39 -3.50 16.83
CA TRP A 877 -48.10 -2.86 17.94
C TRP A 877 -48.87 -1.61 17.47
N ASP A 878 -49.78 -1.77 16.51
CA ASP A 878 -50.69 -0.72 16.03
C ASP A 878 -51.96 -0.65 16.90
N HIS A 879 -51.94 0.14 17.99
CA HIS A 879 -53.13 0.70 18.65
C HIS A 879 -52.81 1.91 19.55
#